data_AF-A0A0E9N7M1-F1
#
_entry.id   AF-A0A0E9N7M1-F1
#
_cell.length_a   1.000
_cell.length_b   1.000
_cell.length_c   1.000
_cell.angle_alpha   90.00
_cell.angle_beta   90.00
_cell.angle_gamma   90.00
#
_symmetry.space_group_name_H-M   'P 1'
#
loop_
_entity.id
_entity.type
_entity.pdbx_description
1 polymer ?
#
loop_
_entity_poly.entity_id
_entity_poly.type
_entity_poly.pdbx_seq_one_letter_code
_entity_poly.pdbx_strand_id
1 'polypeptide(L)'
;MPVVSYKISVPCSSANIGPGFDVVGLALSIFLELDVVVDPSYVGPEESTALNCTLSYEGEGASEVPLKADYNLITRTALYVLRSNGQRAFPQGTHVHVKNPIPLGRGLGSSGAAVVAGVMLGNAVGRLGMSKDRMMDYTLMIERHPDNVTAAMMGGFVGSYLNELEAKDAERKEIPLSEVLPEPAGGVDTGLTPPEPPHNIGHYIKYGWAKEIKAIAIIPQFEVSTAKARGVLPKEYSAKDLIFNLQRLAVLTTALTRSPPDPELIYQAMQDKVHQPYRSGLIPGLPNILASVTPRSHPGLLGICLSGAGPTILALATHNFDGIAEEILNKFKDEGVTCVYKVLEPAYEGAHGSWVSPRSSFRCTQVGRRTPGPTLTNSYKCPDAPYAIATHCPPLPVTTMVYYPRVEPAVIPTNLSIPQFILDQPSQKYESTALHTAKSLLPSSLTTHFEHPIFVDGATGEQIGISGLRKEVDDIAKGLLEVYDFDVEASEMEKVIVVFCHNTIHTPPIMWAAHRLNGVISGANPAYTAPELTHQMLDSRARLVVTHSSYLPTVLPAAEKANVPRSNIITIDSAPSTGILSLDELIARGRQSSKTYANVKWGDGEAKRRVAFLNYSSGTTGLPKGVMVSHYNVISNVCQHEKYEQSTPGWEPKNDVVLGLLPFYHIYGLIALVHLSPHQRSTCVIMAKFDFKTFLDLITKYRIAKLPLVPPIVILLAKHDLVLQYDLSHVDSIGCGAAPLTAETIQALHERCPQIIMRQGYGMTETATTVTGTRVDDVMDGSSGCLLPNHEAKIVDPTSGKEILEYDTPGELWVKGPNVVMGYLNNPKADAETFTPDGFIKTGDEALVKFGPKGTEHFFIVDRIKELIKVKGMQVAPAELEGHLLKHHKVADAAVIPIYDPYSDQVPKAIVVLKPQFANDDPKALENELKEWVAKEKAPHKRLKGGVEFRDVLPKSPSGKLLRRVLVQEQKEKERVKAKL
;
A
#
# COMPACT_ATOMS: atom_id res chain seq x y z
N MET A 1 15.13 45.16 16.33
CA MET A 1 16.51 44.79 15.94
C MET A 1 16.82 45.44 14.59
N PRO A 2 18.08 45.75 14.25
CA PRO A 2 18.42 46.28 12.93
C PRO A 2 18.06 45.27 11.83
N VAL A 3 17.71 45.76 10.64
CA VAL A 3 17.58 44.92 9.44
C VAL A 3 18.93 44.27 9.16
N VAL A 4 18.93 42.95 9.05
CA VAL A 4 20.16 42.19 8.76
C VAL A 4 19.96 41.38 7.49
N SER A 5 21.01 41.36 6.66
CA SER A 5 21.02 40.60 5.41
C SER A 5 22.15 39.58 5.44
N TYR A 6 21.87 38.36 5.00
CA TYR A 6 22.80 37.25 4.96
C TYR A 6 22.74 36.58 3.59
N LYS A 7 23.89 36.21 3.04
CA LYS A 7 23.97 35.44 1.79
C LYS A 7 24.51 34.05 2.09
N ILE A 8 23.86 33.02 1.56
CA ILE A 8 24.32 31.63 1.59
C ILE A 8 24.56 31.19 0.15
N SER A 9 25.65 30.49 -0.10
CA SER A 9 25.96 29.88 -1.39
C SER A 9 26.36 28.43 -1.16
N VAL A 10 25.67 27.51 -1.83
CA VAL A 10 25.87 26.05 -1.69
C VAL A 10 26.13 25.47 -3.07
N PRO A 11 27.30 24.84 -3.30
CA PRO A 11 27.57 24.21 -4.58
C PRO A 11 26.69 22.98 -4.78
N CYS A 12 26.36 22.69 -6.04
CA CYS A 12 25.81 21.40 -6.44
C CYS A 12 26.85 20.29 -6.21
N SER A 13 26.39 19.05 -6.14
CA SER A 13 27.26 17.89 -5.92
C SER A 13 26.95 16.79 -6.93
N SER A 14 28.00 16.16 -7.44
CA SER A 14 27.86 14.84 -8.07
C SER A 14 28.31 13.79 -7.09
N ALA A 15 27.53 12.71 -6.96
CA ALA A 15 27.87 11.60 -6.08
C ALA A 15 27.74 10.26 -6.81
N ASN A 16 28.00 9.15 -6.12
CA ASN A 16 28.09 7.81 -6.72
C ASN A 16 29.08 7.77 -7.91
N ILE A 17 30.21 8.50 -7.80
CA ILE A 17 31.17 8.64 -8.90
C ILE A 17 31.84 7.28 -9.16
N GLY A 18 31.43 6.63 -10.25
CA GLY A 18 31.89 5.28 -10.60
C GLY A 18 31.57 4.29 -9.49
N PRO A 19 32.54 3.55 -8.93
CA PRO A 19 32.31 2.56 -7.88
C PRO A 19 32.04 3.15 -6.49
N GLY A 20 32.10 4.48 -6.31
CA GLY A 20 32.00 5.18 -5.02
C GLY A 20 30.58 5.38 -4.49
N PHE A 21 29.76 4.33 -4.54
CA PHE A 21 28.35 4.35 -4.14
C PHE A 21 28.14 4.77 -2.68
N ASP A 22 27.34 5.80 -2.42
CA ASP A 22 27.03 6.42 -1.12
C ASP A 22 28.28 6.83 -0.29
N VAL A 23 29.46 6.92 -0.92
CA VAL A 23 30.73 7.25 -0.25
C VAL A 23 31.41 8.46 -0.88
N VAL A 24 31.50 8.50 -2.21
CA VAL A 24 32.32 9.48 -2.92
C VAL A 24 31.47 10.57 -3.55
N GLY A 25 31.78 11.82 -3.22
CA GLY A 25 31.13 13.01 -3.74
C GLY A 25 32.12 14.04 -4.28
N LEU A 26 31.66 14.87 -5.22
CA LEU A 26 32.39 15.98 -5.81
C LEU A 26 31.50 17.23 -5.83
N ALA A 27 31.92 18.29 -5.16
CA ALA A 27 31.27 19.59 -5.26
C ALA A 27 31.64 20.27 -6.58
N LEU A 28 30.67 20.85 -7.29
CA LEU A 28 30.86 21.42 -8.62
C LEU A 28 30.37 22.88 -8.70
N SER A 29 30.94 23.64 -9.63
CA SER A 29 30.82 25.10 -9.78
C SER A 29 29.47 25.63 -10.27
N ILE A 30 28.35 25.09 -9.77
CA ILE A 30 26.99 25.64 -9.90
C ILE A 30 26.47 25.82 -8.47
N PHE A 31 25.97 27.00 -8.13
CA PHE A 31 25.61 27.33 -6.76
C PHE A 31 24.12 27.63 -6.62
N LEU A 32 23.49 27.00 -5.63
CA LEU A 32 22.24 27.47 -5.07
C LEU A 32 22.54 28.61 -4.10
N GLU A 33 21.91 29.76 -4.31
CA GLU A 33 22.13 30.95 -3.50
C GLU A 33 20.85 31.33 -2.73
N LEU A 34 21.01 31.70 -1.46
CA LEU A 34 19.95 32.30 -0.65
C LEU A 34 20.31 33.74 -0.32
N ASP A 35 19.45 34.67 -0.73
CA ASP A 35 19.44 36.05 -0.24
C ASP A 35 18.44 36.12 0.92
N VAL A 36 18.94 36.26 2.15
CA VAL A 36 18.14 36.25 3.38
C VAL A 36 18.09 37.66 3.97
N VAL A 37 16.90 38.13 4.28
CA VAL A 37 16.66 39.41 4.98
C VAL A 37 15.83 39.12 6.22
N VAL A 38 16.24 39.65 7.37
CA VAL A 38 15.42 39.65 8.59
C VAL A 38 15.12 41.10 8.94
N ASP A 39 13.89 41.52 8.70
CA ASP A 39 13.37 42.84 9.04
C ASP A 39 12.26 42.75 10.10
N PRO A 40 12.58 42.92 11.39
CA PRO A 40 11.60 42.84 12.47
C PRO A 40 10.46 43.87 12.38
N SER A 41 10.59 44.91 11.55
CA SER A 41 9.56 45.92 11.34
C SER A 41 8.55 45.53 10.25
N TYR A 42 8.86 44.51 9.45
CA TYR A 42 7.97 44.00 8.41
C TYR A 42 6.88 43.11 8.99
N VAL A 43 5.62 43.46 8.71
CA VAL A 43 4.43 42.65 9.02
C VAL A 43 3.90 42.14 7.68
N GLY A 44 4.14 40.85 7.39
CA GLY A 44 3.74 40.23 6.13
C GLY A 44 2.23 39.98 6.01
N PRO A 45 1.75 39.51 4.83
CA PRO A 45 0.33 39.14 4.61
C PRO A 45 -0.12 37.99 5.55
N GLU A 46 -1.43 37.89 5.84
CA GLU A 46 -2.02 36.96 6.84
C GLU A 46 -1.54 35.49 6.70
N GLU A 47 -1.31 34.98 5.48
CA GLU A 47 -0.81 33.61 5.25
C GLU A 47 0.66 33.39 5.68
N SER A 48 1.45 34.46 5.84
CA SER A 48 2.86 34.40 6.29
C SER A 48 3.04 34.42 7.81
N THR A 49 1.94 34.55 8.56
CA THR A 49 1.97 34.91 9.99
C THR A 49 2.26 33.75 10.94
N ALA A 50 2.07 32.49 10.53
CA ALA A 50 2.25 31.34 11.44
C ALA A 50 3.72 30.98 11.71
N LEU A 51 4.63 31.17 10.74
CA LEU A 51 6.04 30.76 10.84
C LEU A 51 7.04 31.89 10.57
N ASN A 52 6.58 33.13 10.37
CA ASN A 52 7.39 34.34 10.19
C ASN A 52 8.35 34.35 8.99
N CYS A 53 8.14 33.48 7.99
CA CYS A 53 9.03 33.34 6.85
C CYS A 53 8.26 33.45 5.54
N THR A 54 8.74 34.34 4.66
CA THR A 54 8.26 34.46 3.27
C THR A 54 9.33 33.97 2.32
N LEU A 55 8.94 33.12 1.37
CA LEU A 55 9.84 32.52 0.40
C LEU A 55 9.54 33.06 -1.01
N SER A 56 10.59 33.41 -1.75
CA SER A 56 10.52 33.62 -3.19
C SER A 56 11.58 32.76 -3.88
N TYR A 57 11.33 32.37 -5.12
CA TYR A 57 12.15 31.39 -5.83
C TYR A 57 12.34 31.78 -7.29
N GLU A 58 13.57 31.74 -7.77
CA GLU A 58 13.92 31.87 -9.18
C GLU A 58 14.89 30.75 -9.61
N GLY A 59 14.78 30.32 -10.87
CA GLY A 59 15.58 29.22 -11.41
C GLY A 59 14.75 28.21 -12.19
N GLU A 60 15.40 27.12 -12.60
CA GLU A 60 14.76 26.02 -13.34
C GLU A 60 13.79 25.26 -12.43
N GLY A 61 12.53 25.11 -12.84
CA GLY A 61 11.48 24.45 -12.05
C GLY A 61 10.83 25.30 -10.95
N ALA A 62 11.06 26.63 -10.93
CA ALA A 62 10.54 27.52 -9.88
C ALA A 62 9.00 27.47 -9.67
N SER A 63 8.22 27.18 -10.72
CA SER A 63 6.76 27.04 -10.65
C SER A 63 6.29 25.77 -9.93
N GLU A 64 7.17 24.79 -9.77
CA GLU A 64 6.87 23.47 -9.20
C GLU A 64 7.31 23.38 -7.73
N VAL A 65 8.03 24.39 -7.23
CA VAL A 65 8.53 24.43 -5.85
C VAL A 65 7.50 25.06 -4.91
N PRO A 66 7.14 24.41 -3.78
CA PRO A 66 6.24 25.01 -2.81
C PRO A 66 6.87 26.25 -2.17
N LEU A 67 6.11 27.35 -2.10
CA LEU A 67 6.54 28.61 -1.47
C LEU A 67 6.12 28.73 0.01
N LYS A 68 5.34 27.77 0.52
CA LYS A 68 4.96 27.72 1.93
C LYS A 68 6.10 27.18 2.78
N ALA A 69 6.43 27.87 3.88
CA ALA A 69 7.60 27.60 4.71
C ALA A 69 7.58 26.21 5.40
N ASP A 70 6.41 25.64 5.63
CA ASP A 70 6.18 24.31 6.18
C ASP A 70 6.19 23.17 5.15
N TYR A 71 6.19 23.49 3.85
CA TYR A 71 6.26 22.51 2.75
C TYR A 71 7.62 22.51 2.04
N ASN A 72 8.28 23.66 1.92
CA ASN A 72 9.56 23.76 1.22
C ASN A 72 10.72 23.09 1.99
N LEU A 73 11.52 22.26 1.31
CA LEU A 73 12.60 21.49 1.93
C LEU A 73 13.66 22.37 2.63
N ILE A 74 14.01 23.53 2.05
CA ILE A 74 15.00 24.46 2.60
C ILE A 74 14.49 25.01 3.94
N THR A 75 13.25 25.51 3.96
CA THR A 75 12.67 26.11 5.16
C THR A 75 12.27 25.08 6.20
N ARG A 76 11.83 23.87 5.81
CA ARG A 76 11.57 22.76 6.73
C ARG A 76 12.85 22.30 7.43
N THR A 77 13.95 22.23 6.68
CA THR A 77 15.27 21.93 7.24
C THR A 77 15.72 23.02 8.21
N ALA A 78 15.55 24.29 7.85
CA ALA A 78 15.85 25.40 8.75
C ALA A 78 14.97 25.39 10.01
N LEU A 79 13.68 25.07 9.89
CA LEU A 79 12.77 24.94 11.04
C LEU A 79 13.18 23.80 11.96
N TYR A 80 13.66 22.67 11.44
CA TYR A 80 14.19 21.60 12.26
C TYR A 80 15.38 22.07 13.10
N VAL A 81 16.36 22.75 12.47
CA VAL A 81 17.51 23.34 13.17
C VAL A 81 17.06 24.35 14.24
N LEU A 82 16.12 25.24 13.92
CA LEU A 82 15.60 26.22 14.87
C LEU A 82 14.90 25.53 16.05
N ARG A 83 14.01 24.58 15.76
CA ARG A 83 13.18 23.91 16.77
C ARG A 83 14.00 23.04 17.70
N SER A 84 15.00 22.30 17.19
CA SER A 84 15.91 21.53 18.04
C SER A 84 16.73 22.42 18.98
N ASN A 85 16.88 23.71 18.64
CA ASN A 85 17.56 24.73 19.43
C ASN A 85 16.59 25.69 20.15
N GLY A 86 15.34 25.25 20.40
CA GLY A 86 14.37 25.98 21.21
C GLY A 86 13.66 27.15 20.51
N GLN A 87 13.84 27.33 19.20
CA GLN A 87 13.19 28.37 18.41
C GLN A 87 12.09 27.75 17.53
N ARG A 88 10.81 28.02 17.84
CA ARG A 88 9.68 27.35 17.19
C ARG A 88 9.41 27.77 15.75
N ALA A 89 9.73 29.01 15.41
CA ALA A 89 9.47 29.65 14.12
C ALA A 89 10.67 30.52 13.73
N PHE A 90 10.69 31.02 12.49
CA PHE A 90 11.70 31.97 12.06
C PHE A 90 11.61 33.29 12.84
N PRO A 91 12.69 34.07 12.91
CA PRO A 91 12.62 35.45 13.38
C PRO A 91 11.57 36.26 12.60
N GLN A 92 10.87 37.17 13.28
CA GLN A 92 9.86 38.02 12.66
C GLN A 92 10.43 38.79 11.45
N GLY A 93 9.67 38.76 10.35
CA GLY A 93 10.03 39.44 9.10
C GLY A 93 11.19 38.79 8.35
N THR A 94 11.33 37.47 8.45
CA THR A 94 12.29 36.71 7.64
C THR A 94 11.78 36.61 6.20
N HIS A 95 12.61 37.03 5.25
CA HIS A 95 12.43 36.82 3.83
C HIS A 95 13.60 36.04 3.27
N VAL A 96 13.31 34.96 2.54
CA VAL A 96 14.30 34.11 1.88
C VAL A 96 14.01 34.15 0.39
N HIS A 97 14.96 34.63 -0.38
CA HIS A 97 14.92 34.58 -1.84
C HIS A 97 15.92 33.53 -2.32
N VAL A 98 15.40 32.49 -2.98
CA VAL A 98 16.19 31.34 -3.47
C VAL A 98 16.49 31.52 -4.94
N LYS A 99 17.77 31.42 -5.30
CA LYS A 99 18.24 31.33 -6.69
C LYS A 99 18.82 29.95 -6.92
N ASN A 100 18.11 29.10 -7.67
CA ASN A 100 18.55 27.73 -7.90
C ASN A 100 18.78 27.41 -9.39
N PRO A 101 20.03 27.45 -9.86
CA PRO A 101 20.41 26.98 -11.19
C PRO A 101 20.69 25.47 -11.26
N ILE A 102 20.51 24.72 -10.16
CA ILE A 102 20.70 23.27 -10.09
C ILE A 102 19.41 22.59 -10.57
N PRO A 103 19.47 21.64 -11.53
CA PRO A 103 18.27 21.06 -12.11
C PRO A 103 17.54 20.14 -11.10
N LEU A 104 16.29 20.50 -10.76
CA LEU A 104 15.45 19.74 -9.83
C LEU A 104 15.13 18.36 -10.39
N GLY A 105 15.31 17.30 -9.59
CA GLY A 105 14.94 15.92 -9.96
C GLY A 105 15.76 15.27 -11.08
N ARG A 106 16.80 15.95 -11.62
CA ARG A 106 17.55 15.50 -12.80
C ARG A 106 19.01 15.13 -12.53
N GLY A 107 19.47 15.21 -11.28
CA GLY A 107 20.85 14.91 -10.87
C GLY A 107 21.55 16.11 -10.21
N LEU A 108 22.87 16.06 -10.08
CA LEU A 108 23.69 17.14 -9.49
C LEU A 108 23.34 17.52 -8.03
N GLY A 109 22.76 16.58 -7.27
CA GLY A 109 22.64 16.74 -5.82
C GLY A 109 21.74 17.89 -5.38
N SER A 110 20.72 18.24 -6.17
CA SER A 110 19.83 19.38 -5.85
C SER A 110 19.15 19.27 -4.49
N SER A 111 18.74 18.06 -4.06
CA SER A 111 18.17 17.84 -2.72
C SER A 111 19.21 18.06 -1.62
N GLY A 112 20.41 17.51 -1.79
CA GLY A 112 21.53 17.69 -0.86
C GLY A 112 21.93 19.16 -0.71
N ALA A 113 21.99 19.90 -1.82
CA ALA A 113 22.25 21.34 -1.78
C ALA A 113 21.15 22.12 -1.03
N ALA A 114 19.87 21.75 -1.22
CA ALA A 114 18.75 22.33 -0.50
C ALA A 114 18.78 22.02 1.01
N VAL A 115 19.14 20.79 1.40
CA VAL A 115 19.32 20.40 2.81
C VAL A 115 20.46 21.20 3.45
N VAL A 116 21.63 21.27 2.81
CA VAL A 116 22.77 22.07 3.29
C VAL A 116 22.39 23.55 3.44
N ALA A 117 21.70 24.11 2.44
CA ALA A 117 21.25 25.50 2.47
C ALA A 117 20.23 25.76 3.60
N GLY A 118 19.32 24.83 3.84
CA GLY A 118 18.37 24.89 4.95
C GLY A 118 19.05 24.86 6.30
N VAL A 119 20.08 24.01 6.48
CA VAL A 119 20.81 23.94 7.77
C VAL A 119 21.58 25.23 8.01
N MET A 120 22.25 25.75 6.98
CA MET A 120 22.94 27.04 7.05
C MET A 120 21.98 28.21 7.31
N LEU A 121 20.80 28.19 6.70
CA LEU A 121 19.74 29.16 6.93
C LEU A 121 19.31 29.15 8.39
N GLY A 122 18.97 27.98 8.95
CA GLY A 122 18.60 27.81 10.35
C GLY A 122 19.69 28.30 11.32
N ASN A 123 20.95 27.94 11.06
CA ASN A 123 22.11 28.40 11.84
C ASN A 123 22.26 29.93 11.80
N ALA A 124 22.12 30.54 10.61
CA ALA A 124 22.31 31.98 10.42
C ALA A 124 21.18 32.80 11.05
N VAL A 125 19.91 32.47 10.76
CA VAL A 125 18.75 33.22 11.29
C VAL A 125 18.54 32.97 12.77
N GLY A 126 18.83 31.75 13.25
CA GLY A 126 18.79 31.38 14.66
C GLY A 126 19.98 31.88 15.47
N ARG A 127 21.02 32.42 14.82
CA ARG A 127 22.28 32.89 15.43
C ARG A 127 22.96 31.83 16.30
N LEU A 128 22.98 30.59 15.83
CA LEU A 128 23.42 29.42 16.62
C LEU A 128 24.95 29.24 16.63
N GLY A 129 25.67 29.82 15.67
CA GLY A 129 27.14 29.82 15.64
C GLY A 129 27.76 28.43 15.43
N MET A 130 27.05 27.51 14.78
CA MET A 130 27.51 26.14 14.55
C MET A 130 28.73 26.08 13.62
N SER A 131 29.67 25.18 13.91
CA SER A 131 30.77 24.83 13.00
C SER A 131 30.24 24.09 11.76
N LYS A 132 31.04 24.01 10.68
CA LYS A 132 30.70 23.21 9.50
C LYS A 132 30.46 21.73 9.85
N ASP A 133 31.27 21.16 10.73
CA ASP A 133 31.10 19.77 11.18
C ASP A 133 29.78 19.57 11.93
N ARG A 134 29.40 20.53 12.80
CA ARG A 134 28.12 20.44 13.49
C ARG A 134 26.95 20.59 12.53
N MET A 135 27.04 21.50 11.55
CA MET A 135 26.03 21.59 10.49
C MET A 135 25.98 20.31 9.65
N MET A 136 27.12 19.63 9.44
CA MET A 136 27.17 18.35 8.75
C MET A 136 26.34 17.29 9.49
N ASP A 137 26.41 17.21 10.82
CA ASP A 137 25.56 16.30 11.61
C ASP A 137 24.06 16.54 11.35
N TYR A 138 23.63 17.79 11.24
CA TYR A 138 22.24 18.09 10.88
C TYR A 138 21.91 17.63 9.47
N THR A 139 22.79 17.87 8.50
CA THR A 139 22.55 17.47 7.11
C THR A 139 22.51 15.95 6.95
N LEU A 140 23.37 15.21 7.66
CA LEU A 140 23.43 13.75 7.64
C LEU A 140 22.24 13.08 8.35
N MET A 141 21.64 13.77 9.32
CA MET A 141 20.42 13.30 9.98
C MET A 141 19.21 13.37 9.06
N ILE A 142 19.20 14.36 8.17
CA ILE A 142 18.12 14.64 7.20
C ILE A 142 18.32 13.82 5.92
N GLU A 143 19.53 13.88 5.37
CA GLU A 143 19.98 13.14 4.21
C GLU A 143 20.80 11.93 4.69
N ARG A 144 20.20 10.74 4.62
CA ARG A 144 20.80 9.51 5.15
C ARG A 144 21.94 8.95 4.29
N HIS A 145 22.39 9.72 3.30
CA HIS A 145 23.45 9.37 2.36
C HIS A 145 24.50 10.48 2.41
N PRO A 146 25.74 10.15 2.82
CA PRO A 146 26.70 11.17 3.20
C PRO A 146 27.36 11.86 2.00
N ASP A 147 27.39 11.20 0.85
CA ASP A 147 28.15 11.59 -0.35
C ASP A 147 27.81 12.99 -0.89
N ASN A 148 26.54 13.31 -1.10
CA ASN A 148 26.09 14.58 -1.66
C ASN A 148 26.24 15.72 -0.65
N VAL A 149 25.65 15.58 0.54
CA VAL A 149 25.65 16.64 1.56
C VAL A 149 27.04 16.97 2.07
N THR A 150 27.91 15.96 2.20
CA THR A 150 29.30 16.20 2.61
C THR A 150 30.06 16.96 1.53
N ALA A 151 29.91 16.58 0.26
CA ALA A 151 30.55 17.29 -0.85
C ALA A 151 30.05 18.74 -0.92
N ALA A 152 28.73 18.96 -0.87
CA ALA A 152 28.15 20.29 -0.88
C ALA A 152 28.62 21.14 0.32
N MET A 153 28.68 20.59 1.53
CA MET A 153 29.11 21.30 2.75
C MET A 153 30.61 21.61 2.77
N MET A 154 31.46 20.62 2.46
CA MET A 154 32.92 20.68 2.67
C MET A 154 33.72 21.05 1.42
N GLY A 155 33.13 20.88 0.24
CA GLY A 155 33.73 21.24 -1.04
C GLY A 155 34.81 20.28 -1.54
N GLY A 156 35.08 20.36 -2.83
CA GLY A 156 36.07 19.53 -3.53
C GLY A 156 35.64 18.07 -3.67
N PHE A 157 36.63 17.19 -3.81
CA PHE A 157 36.46 15.75 -3.93
C PHE A 157 36.59 15.09 -2.57
N VAL A 158 35.52 14.41 -2.10
CA VAL A 158 35.43 13.90 -0.74
C VAL A 158 34.98 12.44 -0.70
N GLY A 159 35.46 11.73 0.31
CA GLY A 159 34.97 10.43 0.73
C GLY A 159 34.33 10.55 2.10
N SER A 160 33.17 9.94 2.31
CA SER A 160 32.40 10.09 3.53
C SER A 160 31.65 8.82 3.91
N TYR A 161 31.33 8.67 5.20
CA TYR A 161 30.49 7.58 5.69
C TYR A 161 29.64 8.05 6.88
N LEU A 162 28.53 7.34 7.10
CA LEU A 162 27.62 7.54 8.22
C LEU A 162 27.86 6.44 9.27
N ASN A 163 27.92 6.81 10.55
CA ASN A 163 27.92 5.87 11.66
C ASN A 163 26.53 5.22 11.81
N GLU A 164 26.45 4.02 12.38
CA GLU A 164 25.16 3.40 12.68
C GLU A 164 24.35 4.29 13.63
N LEU A 165 23.16 4.70 13.18
CA LEU A 165 22.21 5.46 13.99
C LEU A 165 21.38 4.50 14.85
N GLU A 166 21.06 4.89 16.08
CA GLU A 166 20.11 4.13 16.90
C GLU A 166 18.71 4.18 16.27
N ALA A 167 17.96 3.07 16.34
CA ALA A 167 16.63 2.95 15.72
C ALA A 167 15.66 4.08 16.15
N LYS A 168 15.76 4.52 17.41
CA LYS A 168 14.94 5.60 17.99
C LYS A 168 15.15 6.95 17.30
N ASP A 169 16.37 7.23 16.83
CA ASP A 169 16.73 8.49 16.20
C ASP A 169 16.32 8.47 14.71
N ALA A 170 16.34 7.29 14.09
CA ALA A 170 15.92 7.07 12.71
C ALA A 170 14.39 7.08 12.47
N GLU A 171 13.56 7.09 13.53
CA GLU A 171 12.09 6.99 13.43
C GLU A 171 11.35 8.30 13.78
N ARG A 172 12.07 9.40 14.05
CA ARG A 172 11.48 10.67 14.50
C ARG A 172 10.77 11.42 13.37
N LYS A 173 9.48 11.71 13.58
CA LYS A 173 8.62 12.44 12.63
C LYS A 173 8.96 13.92 12.51
N GLU A 174 9.67 14.47 13.49
CA GLU A 174 10.10 15.88 13.52
C GLU A 174 11.30 16.17 12.59
N ILE A 175 12.02 15.14 12.17
CA ILE A 175 13.19 15.26 11.30
C ILE A 175 12.70 15.26 9.84
N PRO A 176 12.99 16.29 9.03
CA PRO A 176 12.62 16.27 7.62
C PRO A 176 13.44 15.19 6.91
N LEU A 177 12.81 14.46 5.98
CA LEU A 177 13.50 13.47 5.14
C LEU A 177 13.46 13.91 3.67
N SER A 178 14.61 13.79 3.00
CA SER A 178 14.85 14.24 1.62
C SER A 178 14.47 13.22 0.54
N GLU A 179 14.25 11.93 0.86
CA GLU A 179 14.14 10.85 -0.15
C GLU A 179 12.88 9.96 -0.04
N VAL A 180 11.79 10.42 0.59
CA VAL A 180 10.60 9.59 0.83
C VAL A 180 9.42 10.07 -0.02
N LEU A 181 8.75 9.14 -0.71
CA LEU A 181 7.55 9.43 -1.50
C LEU A 181 6.27 8.92 -0.79
N PRO A 182 5.18 9.70 -0.77
CA PRO A 182 5.08 11.08 -1.29
C PRO A 182 5.72 12.11 -0.35
N GLU A 183 6.28 13.16 -0.92
CA GLU A 183 6.72 14.34 -0.16
C GLU A 183 5.52 15.22 0.22
N PRO A 184 5.53 15.89 1.39
CA PRO A 184 6.61 15.96 2.36
C PRO A 184 6.62 14.80 3.38
N ALA A 185 7.79 14.23 3.64
CA ALA A 185 7.99 13.24 4.71
C ALA A 185 8.77 13.84 5.90
N GLY A 186 8.28 13.59 7.12
CA GLY A 186 8.90 14.11 8.35
C GLY A 186 8.76 15.63 8.52
N GLY A 187 9.59 16.26 9.35
CA GLY A 187 9.56 17.71 9.58
C GLY A 187 8.25 18.23 10.20
N VAL A 188 7.43 17.34 10.75
CA VAL A 188 6.11 17.64 11.31
C VAL A 188 6.30 18.34 12.65
N ASP A 189 5.59 19.45 12.86
CA ASP A 189 5.52 20.05 14.18
C ASP A 189 4.60 19.21 15.08
N THR A 190 5.20 18.35 15.89
CA THR A 190 4.48 17.51 16.86
C THR A 190 4.09 18.28 18.13
N GLY A 191 4.44 19.56 18.24
CA GLY A 191 4.34 20.31 19.50
C GLY A 191 5.44 19.95 20.51
N LEU A 192 6.32 18.98 20.22
CA LEU A 192 7.49 18.65 21.03
C LEU A 192 8.75 19.32 20.48
N THR A 193 9.76 19.50 21.34
CA THR A 193 11.09 19.94 20.90
C THR A 193 11.77 18.77 20.18
N PRO A 194 12.10 18.89 18.89
CA PRO A 194 12.83 17.86 18.17
C PRO A 194 14.19 17.59 18.84
N PRO A 195 14.69 16.36 18.82
CA PRO A 195 16.00 16.07 19.37
C PRO A 195 17.06 16.75 18.51
N GLU A 196 18.13 17.20 19.14
CA GLU A 196 19.33 17.54 18.38
C GLU A 196 19.94 16.26 17.79
N PRO A 197 20.51 16.30 16.56
CA PRO A 197 21.29 15.20 16.04
C PRO A 197 22.44 14.86 17.00
N PRO A 198 22.79 13.57 17.15
CA PRO A 198 24.02 13.21 17.85
C PRO A 198 25.24 13.93 17.24
N HIS A 199 26.31 14.05 18.02
CA HIS A 199 27.55 14.62 17.52
C HIS A 199 28.37 13.54 16.81
N ASN A 200 29.04 13.91 15.71
CA ASN A 200 29.91 13.03 14.93
C ASN A 200 29.14 11.84 14.32
N ILE A 201 27.98 12.09 13.71
CA ILE A 201 27.20 11.00 13.08
C ILE A 201 27.80 10.50 11.77
N GLY A 202 28.77 11.21 11.22
CA GLY A 202 29.55 10.75 10.08
C GLY A 202 30.92 11.40 10.03
N HIS A 203 31.81 10.81 9.25
CA HIS A 203 33.16 11.32 9.04
C HIS A 203 33.46 11.42 7.56
N TYR A 204 34.43 12.28 7.23
CA TYR A 204 34.84 12.50 5.87
C TYR A 204 36.35 12.72 5.76
N ILE A 205 36.83 12.55 4.53
CA ILE A 205 38.17 12.93 4.10
C ILE A 205 38.06 13.73 2.81
N LYS A 206 38.87 14.78 2.69
CA LYS A 206 39.02 15.54 1.46
C LYS A 206 40.24 15.04 0.71
N TYR A 207 40.02 14.57 -0.50
CA TYR A 207 41.07 14.09 -1.38
C TYR A 207 41.69 15.23 -2.18
N GLY A 208 42.85 14.97 -2.79
CA GLY A 208 43.38 15.83 -3.85
C GLY A 208 42.54 15.77 -5.12
N TRP A 209 42.81 16.69 -6.05
CA TRP A 209 42.19 16.68 -7.38
C TRP A 209 43.19 17.23 -8.39
N ALA A 210 43.42 16.51 -9.48
CA ALA A 210 44.25 16.98 -10.57
C ALA A 210 43.56 18.16 -11.29
N LYS A 211 44.22 19.32 -11.33
CA LYS A 211 43.63 20.59 -11.78
C LYS A 211 43.24 20.58 -13.26
N GLU A 212 43.83 19.68 -14.03
CA GLU A 212 43.55 19.46 -15.43
C GLU A 212 42.17 18.83 -15.66
N ILE A 213 41.59 18.16 -14.65
CA ILE A 213 40.32 17.44 -14.77
C ILE A 213 39.15 18.42 -14.56
N LYS A 214 38.29 18.51 -15.58
CA LYS A 214 36.96 19.14 -15.51
C LYS A 214 35.86 18.09 -15.66
N ALA A 215 34.67 18.44 -15.19
CA ALA A 215 33.49 17.57 -15.27
C ALA A 215 32.49 18.11 -16.28
N ILE A 216 32.18 17.33 -17.30
CA ILE A 216 31.13 17.59 -18.26
C ILE A 216 29.85 16.94 -17.71
N ALA A 217 28.89 17.75 -17.28
CA ALA A 217 27.58 17.30 -16.83
C ALA A 217 26.59 17.34 -18.00
N ILE A 218 26.11 16.17 -18.43
CA ILE A 218 25.05 16.03 -19.43
C ILE A 218 23.73 15.87 -18.70
N ILE A 219 22.80 16.80 -18.88
CA ILE A 219 21.57 16.94 -18.10
C ILE A 219 20.37 16.66 -19.03
N PRO A 220 19.76 15.46 -18.94
CA PRO A 220 18.54 15.14 -19.68
C PRO A 220 17.32 15.91 -19.17
N GLN A 221 16.39 16.24 -20.08
CA GLN A 221 15.15 16.95 -19.80
C GLN A 221 14.02 15.99 -19.36
N PHE A 222 14.32 15.11 -18.41
CA PHE A 222 13.35 14.24 -17.73
C PHE A 222 13.87 13.90 -16.33
N GLU A 223 12.99 13.45 -15.44
CA GLU A 223 13.33 13.22 -14.04
C GLU A 223 13.39 11.73 -13.68
N VAL A 224 14.28 11.42 -12.72
CA VAL A 224 14.31 10.12 -12.05
C VAL A 224 14.37 10.40 -10.55
N SER A 225 13.30 10.04 -9.83
CA SER A 225 13.27 10.23 -8.37
C SER A 225 14.31 9.34 -7.69
N THR A 226 14.94 9.85 -6.63
CA THR A 226 15.95 9.11 -5.87
C THR A 226 15.39 7.79 -5.34
N ALA A 227 14.14 7.77 -4.87
CA ALA A 227 13.45 6.56 -4.44
C ALA A 227 13.31 5.51 -5.56
N LYS A 228 12.99 5.91 -6.79
CA LYS A 228 12.92 5.01 -7.95
C LYS A 228 14.30 4.47 -8.32
N ALA A 229 15.33 5.32 -8.33
CA ALA A 229 16.71 4.94 -8.64
C ALA A 229 17.35 4.05 -7.56
N ARG A 230 16.93 4.16 -6.29
CA ARG A 230 17.30 3.22 -5.23
C ARG A 230 16.49 1.93 -5.30
N GLY A 231 15.21 2.00 -5.68
CA GLY A 231 14.31 0.85 -5.75
C GLY A 231 14.68 -0.23 -6.78
N VAL A 232 15.50 0.12 -7.78
CA VAL A 232 16.03 -0.85 -8.76
C VAL A 232 17.28 -1.58 -8.29
N LEU A 233 17.89 -1.15 -7.18
CA LEU A 233 19.07 -1.80 -6.62
C LEU A 233 18.69 -3.15 -5.99
N PRO A 234 19.49 -4.20 -6.17
CA PRO A 234 19.20 -5.50 -5.58
C PRO A 234 19.40 -5.46 -4.07
N LYS A 235 18.71 -6.37 -3.36
CA LYS A 235 18.87 -6.52 -1.91
C LYS A 235 20.18 -7.20 -1.50
N GLU A 236 20.81 -7.90 -2.43
CA GLU A 236 22.04 -8.66 -2.21
C GLU A 236 22.94 -8.51 -3.43
N TYR A 237 24.24 -8.37 -3.19
CA TYR A 237 25.28 -8.34 -4.24
C TYR A 237 26.13 -9.60 -4.16
N SER A 238 26.61 -10.05 -5.32
CA SER A 238 27.59 -11.14 -5.32
C SER A 238 28.91 -10.66 -4.69
N ALA A 239 29.59 -11.55 -3.98
CA ALA A 239 30.92 -11.25 -3.44
C ALA A 239 31.89 -10.80 -4.54
N LYS A 240 31.77 -11.37 -5.74
CA LYS A 240 32.57 -11.01 -6.91
C LYS A 240 32.37 -9.54 -7.32
N ASP A 241 31.14 -9.07 -7.34
CA ASP A 241 30.82 -7.70 -7.76
C ASP A 241 31.21 -6.67 -6.68
N LEU A 242 31.03 -7.01 -5.40
CA LEU A 242 31.52 -6.17 -4.31
C LEU A 242 33.05 -6.05 -4.31
N ILE A 243 33.77 -7.17 -4.47
CA ILE A 243 35.25 -7.15 -4.58
C ILE A 243 35.68 -6.31 -5.78
N PHE A 244 35.02 -6.47 -6.93
CA PHE A 244 35.29 -5.69 -8.14
C PHE A 244 35.18 -4.18 -7.89
N ASN A 245 34.14 -3.77 -7.17
CA ASN A 245 33.89 -2.37 -6.82
C ASN A 245 34.90 -1.83 -5.80
N LEU A 246 35.17 -2.58 -4.73
CA LEU A 246 36.11 -2.16 -3.68
C LEU A 246 37.52 -1.94 -4.22
N GLN A 247 37.99 -2.82 -5.11
CA GLN A 247 39.29 -2.67 -5.79
C GLN A 247 39.37 -1.36 -6.57
N ARG A 248 38.32 -1.03 -7.33
CA ARG A 248 38.27 0.16 -8.18
C ARG A 248 38.13 1.43 -7.38
N LEU A 249 37.30 1.41 -6.34
CA LEU A 249 37.15 2.53 -5.42
C LEU A 249 38.49 2.91 -4.78
N ALA A 250 39.25 1.92 -4.28
CA ALA A 250 40.57 2.16 -3.67
C ALA A 250 41.57 2.80 -4.65
N VAL A 251 41.51 2.43 -5.94
CA VAL A 251 42.36 3.01 -6.98
C VAL A 251 41.86 4.41 -7.38
N LEU A 252 40.56 4.58 -7.56
CA LEU A 252 39.95 5.81 -8.08
C LEU A 252 40.25 7.03 -7.21
N THR A 253 40.13 6.89 -5.88
CA THR A 253 40.36 7.99 -4.92
C THR A 253 41.78 8.55 -4.97
N THR A 254 42.74 7.76 -5.46
CA THR A 254 44.14 8.18 -5.64
C THR A 254 44.42 8.56 -7.09
N ALA A 255 43.85 7.86 -8.07
CA ALA A 255 44.07 8.11 -9.49
C ALA A 255 43.65 9.54 -9.89
N LEU A 256 42.52 10.02 -9.37
CA LEU A 256 42.00 11.38 -9.64
C LEU A 256 42.86 12.50 -9.03
N THR A 257 43.82 12.18 -8.15
CA THR A 257 44.71 13.17 -7.53
C THR A 257 46.03 13.32 -8.27
N ARG A 258 46.32 12.47 -9.26
CA ARG A 258 47.61 12.42 -9.96
C ARG A 258 47.63 13.38 -11.13
N SER A 259 48.71 14.14 -11.25
CA SER A 259 49.01 15.00 -12.40
C SER A 259 50.32 14.50 -13.05
N PRO A 260 50.33 14.22 -14.38
CA PRO A 260 49.18 14.28 -15.28
C PRO A 260 48.17 13.12 -15.00
N PRO A 261 46.86 13.31 -15.27
CA PRO A 261 45.86 12.25 -15.16
C PRO A 261 46.14 11.09 -16.13
N ASP A 262 45.95 9.85 -15.67
CA ASP A 262 46.07 8.64 -16.51
C ASP A 262 44.68 8.20 -17.00
N PRO A 263 44.37 8.35 -18.30
CA PRO A 263 43.03 8.06 -18.84
C PRO A 263 42.63 6.59 -18.75
N GLU A 264 43.55 5.65 -18.96
CA GLU A 264 43.20 4.22 -18.92
C GLU A 264 43.00 3.79 -17.46
N LEU A 265 43.86 4.25 -16.54
CA LEU A 265 43.70 3.95 -15.12
C LEU A 265 42.39 4.52 -14.55
N ILE A 266 42.09 5.79 -14.83
CA ILE A 266 40.87 6.45 -14.33
C ILE A 266 39.64 5.78 -14.91
N TYR A 267 39.62 5.49 -16.22
CA TYR A 267 38.48 4.85 -16.87
C TYR A 267 38.19 3.46 -16.30
N GLN A 268 39.22 2.65 -16.07
CA GLN A 268 39.07 1.32 -15.47
C GLN A 268 38.63 1.41 -14.00
N ALA A 269 39.13 2.41 -13.27
CA ALA A 269 38.77 2.66 -11.87
C ALA A 269 37.37 3.25 -11.71
N MET A 270 36.78 3.85 -12.75
CA MET A 270 35.40 4.35 -12.73
C MET A 270 34.34 3.29 -13.05
N GLN A 271 34.74 2.07 -13.42
CA GLN A 271 33.79 0.99 -13.70
C GLN A 271 33.03 0.56 -12.43
N ASP A 272 31.74 0.30 -12.58
CA ASP A 272 30.84 0.00 -11.47
C ASP A 272 29.99 -1.24 -11.74
N LYS A 273 29.77 -2.03 -10.70
CA LYS A 273 28.88 -3.20 -10.67
C LYS A 273 27.85 -3.19 -9.55
N VAL A 274 27.83 -2.14 -8.73
CA VAL A 274 26.97 -2.08 -7.54
C VAL A 274 25.71 -1.27 -7.82
N HIS A 275 25.75 -0.15 -8.55
CA HIS A 275 24.56 0.69 -8.71
C HIS A 275 24.23 1.05 -10.16
N GLN A 276 25.24 1.35 -10.97
CA GLN A 276 25.08 1.84 -12.33
C GLN A 276 24.42 0.81 -13.26
N PRO A 277 24.78 -0.50 -13.26
CA PRO A 277 24.12 -1.47 -14.13
C PRO A 277 22.62 -1.60 -13.84
N TYR A 278 22.24 -1.56 -12.57
CA TYR A 278 20.84 -1.68 -12.14
C TYR A 278 20.03 -0.41 -12.45
N ARG A 279 20.67 0.75 -12.39
CA ARG A 279 20.07 2.04 -12.76
C ARG A 279 20.01 2.29 -14.26
N SER A 280 20.80 1.56 -15.05
CA SER A 280 20.90 1.79 -16.48
C SER A 280 19.57 1.65 -17.24
N GLY A 281 18.67 0.80 -16.77
CA GLY A 281 17.33 0.66 -17.35
C GLY A 281 16.39 1.84 -17.10
N LEU A 282 16.78 2.80 -16.24
CA LEU A 282 15.99 4.01 -15.97
C LEU A 282 16.29 5.15 -16.93
N ILE A 283 17.39 5.07 -17.69
CA ILE A 283 17.92 6.16 -18.52
C ILE A 283 18.07 5.63 -19.95
N PRO A 284 17.21 6.07 -20.89
CA PRO A 284 17.28 5.63 -22.28
C PRO A 284 18.68 5.84 -22.88
N GLY A 285 19.18 4.86 -23.61
CA GLY A 285 20.50 4.92 -24.26
C GLY A 285 21.72 4.78 -23.35
N LEU A 286 21.58 4.79 -22.02
CA LEU A 286 22.73 4.82 -21.12
C LEU A 286 23.72 3.66 -21.33
N PRO A 287 23.30 2.38 -21.44
CA PRO A 287 24.25 1.28 -21.68
C PRO A 287 25.09 1.48 -22.95
N ASN A 288 24.49 2.03 -24.00
CA ASN A 288 25.17 2.31 -25.26
C ASN A 288 26.17 3.47 -25.09
N ILE A 289 25.76 4.56 -24.45
CA ILE A 289 26.61 5.71 -24.16
C ILE A 289 27.85 5.28 -23.36
N LEU A 290 27.65 4.56 -22.26
CA LEU A 290 28.75 4.10 -21.39
C LEU A 290 29.68 3.10 -22.08
N ALA A 291 29.17 2.29 -23.03
CA ALA A 291 29.97 1.33 -23.77
C ALA A 291 30.75 1.95 -24.94
N SER A 292 30.23 3.01 -25.57
CA SER A 292 30.79 3.61 -26.79
C SER A 292 31.65 4.84 -26.55
N VAL A 293 31.42 5.58 -25.44
CA VAL A 293 32.17 6.79 -25.11
C VAL A 293 33.32 6.44 -24.16
N THR A 294 34.46 6.07 -24.74
CA THR A 294 35.68 5.63 -24.02
C THR A 294 36.88 6.55 -24.30
N PRO A 295 37.93 6.55 -23.44
CA PRO A 295 39.15 7.32 -23.69
C PRO A 295 39.85 6.99 -25.02
N ARG A 296 39.68 5.75 -25.51
CA ARG A 296 40.26 5.33 -26.80
C ARG A 296 39.52 5.93 -27.98
N SER A 297 38.19 6.03 -27.88
CA SER A 297 37.34 6.63 -28.91
C SER A 297 37.33 8.16 -28.87
N HIS A 298 37.50 8.75 -27.68
CA HIS A 298 37.32 10.18 -27.44
C HIS A 298 38.55 10.74 -26.72
N PRO A 299 39.54 11.27 -27.46
CA PRO A 299 40.70 11.92 -26.86
C PRO A 299 40.28 13.02 -25.89
N GLY A 300 40.93 13.05 -24.73
CA GLY A 300 40.63 13.98 -23.64
C GLY A 300 39.71 13.43 -22.56
N LEU A 301 38.91 12.39 -22.84
CA LEU A 301 38.06 11.72 -21.85
C LEU A 301 38.91 10.86 -20.89
N LEU A 302 38.60 10.95 -19.60
CA LEU A 302 39.19 10.13 -18.53
C LEU A 302 38.22 9.09 -18.00
N GLY A 303 36.93 9.40 -17.94
CA GLY A 303 35.90 8.46 -17.50
C GLY A 303 34.50 9.04 -17.55
N ILE A 304 33.50 8.15 -17.50
CA ILE A 304 32.09 8.50 -17.65
C ILE A 304 31.24 7.63 -16.73
N CYS A 305 30.29 8.24 -16.02
CA CYS A 305 29.40 7.54 -15.09
C CYS A 305 28.08 8.30 -14.88
N LEU A 306 27.15 7.69 -14.16
CA LEU A 306 25.96 8.37 -13.64
C LEU A 306 26.31 9.32 -12.49
N SER A 307 25.65 10.48 -12.46
CA SER A 307 25.73 11.45 -11.38
C SER A 307 24.62 11.21 -10.35
N GLY A 308 24.96 10.55 -9.25
CA GLY A 308 24.04 10.32 -8.14
C GLY A 308 22.91 9.35 -8.51
N ALA A 309 21.69 9.70 -8.12
CA ALA A 309 20.48 8.92 -8.37
C ALA A 309 19.64 9.46 -9.55
N GLY A 310 20.02 10.61 -10.12
CA GLY A 310 19.32 11.23 -11.24
C GLY A 310 19.82 10.76 -12.61
N PRO A 311 19.17 11.21 -13.70
CA PRO A 311 19.54 10.85 -15.07
C PRO A 311 20.79 11.55 -15.62
N THR A 312 21.36 12.53 -14.91
CA THR A 312 22.57 13.24 -15.35
C THR A 312 23.75 12.28 -15.53
N ILE A 313 24.46 12.39 -16.66
CA ILE A 313 25.75 11.72 -16.90
C ILE A 313 26.88 12.68 -16.57
N LEU A 314 27.88 12.19 -15.84
CA LEU A 314 29.12 12.90 -15.55
C LEU A 314 30.27 12.29 -16.37
N ALA A 315 30.90 13.10 -17.21
CA ALA A 315 32.12 12.72 -17.91
C ALA A 315 33.30 13.56 -17.40
N LEU A 316 34.37 12.92 -16.94
CA LEU A 316 35.61 13.58 -16.54
C LEU A 316 36.55 13.68 -17.74
N ALA A 317 37.09 14.86 -18.00
CA ALA A 317 37.94 15.11 -19.16
C ALA A 317 39.00 16.18 -18.87
N THR A 318 40.07 16.20 -19.69
CA THR A 318 41.13 17.23 -19.62
C THR A 318 41.05 18.26 -20.74
N HIS A 319 40.47 17.88 -21.87
CA HIS A 319 40.26 18.72 -23.06
C HIS A 319 39.16 18.07 -23.93
N ASN A 320 38.86 18.66 -25.10
CA ASN A 320 37.82 18.17 -26.04
C ASN A 320 36.40 18.11 -25.42
N PHE A 321 36.08 19.07 -24.56
CA PHE A 321 34.83 19.05 -23.80
C PHE A 321 33.59 19.07 -24.68
N ASP A 322 33.56 19.96 -25.68
CA ASP A 322 32.42 20.13 -26.56
C ASP A 322 32.21 18.91 -27.46
N GLY A 323 33.29 18.37 -28.04
CA GLY A 323 33.20 17.17 -28.89
C GLY A 323 32.71 15.93 -28.13
N ILE A 324 33.16 15.75 -26.87
CA ILE A 324 32.67 14.66 -26.00
C ILE A 324 31.18 14.89 -25.68
N ALA A 325 30.79 16.12 -25.35
CA ALA A 325 29.41 16.44 -25.01
C ALA A 325 28.47 16.22 -26.20
N GLU A 326 28.83 16.73 -27.38
CA GLU A 326 28.04 16.60 -28.62
C GLU A 326 27.78 15.15 -28.99
N GLU A 327 28.78 14.26 -28.86
CA GLU A 327 28.58 12.83 -29.11
C GLU A 327 27.54 12.23 -28.14
N ILE A 328 27.63 12.54 -26.85
CA ILE A 328 26.68 12.03 -25.85
C ILE A 328 25.27 12.60 -26.10
N LEU A 329 25.18 13.88 -26.47
CA LEU A 329 23.92 14.54 -26.83
C LEU A 329 23.27 13.88 -28.06
N ASN A 330 24.05 13.55 -29.09
CA ASN A 330 23.56 12.87 -30.29
C ASN A 330 23.00 11.48 -29.95
N LYS A 331 23.70 10.70 -29.11
CA LYS A 331 23.20 9.39 -28.66
C LYS A 331 21.90 9.49 -27.87
N PHE A 332 21.75 10.49 -27.01
CA PHE A 332 20.48 10.74 -26.33
C PHE A 332 19.38 11.17 -27.30
N LYS A 333 19.71 11.96 -28.31
CA LYS A 333 18.77 12.39 -29.35
C LYS A 333 18.25 11.21 -30.17
N ASP A 334 19.09 10.22 -30.47
CA ASP A 334 18.68 8.98 -31.15
C ASP A 334 17.63 8.19 -30.34
N GLU A 335 17.65 8.34 -29.02
CA GLU A 335 16.69 7.76 -28.07
C GLU A 335 15.51 8.71 -27.77
N GLY A 336 15.38 9.83 -28.49
CA GLY A 336 14.31 10.81 -28.31
C GLY A 336 14.45 11.69 -27.06
N VAL A 337 15.62 11.75 -26.43
CA VAL A 337 15.87 12.51 -25.21
C VAL A 337 16.56 13.83 -25.52
N THR A 338 15.98 14.93 -25.05
CA THR A 338 16.62 16.26 -25.14
C THR A 338 17.54 16.47 -23.95
N CYS A 339 18.76 16.92 -24.19
CA CYS A 339 19.78 17.16 -23.15
C CYS A 339 20.43 18.53 -23.32
N VAL A 340 20.92 19.09 -22.21
CA VAL A 340 21.88 20.22 -22.20
C VAL A 340 23.17 19.77 -21.53
N TYR A 341 24.29 20.44 -21.79
CA TYR A 341 25.53 20.15 -21.06
C TYR A 341 26.14 21.40 -20.43
N LYS A 342 26.94 21.17 -19.38
CA LYS A 342 27.76 22.17 -18.71
C LYS A 342 29.15 21.61 -18.43
N VAL A 343 30.19 22.43 -18.60
CA VAL A 343 31.56 22.09 -18.19
C VAL A 343 31.84 22.76 -16.85
N LEU A 344 32.11 21.95 -15.83
CA LEU A 344 32.15 22.34 -14.43
C LEU A 344 33.51 22.04 -13.80
N GLU A 345 33.87 22.84 -12.82
CA GLU A 345 35.10 22.70 -12.04
C GLU A 345 34.77 22.38 -10.57
N PRO A 346 35.69 21.74 -9.82
CA PRO A 346 35.47 21.47 -8.41
C PRO A 346 35.26 22.76 -7.59
N ALA A 347 34.19 22.81 -6.81
CA ALA A 347 33.94 23.89 -5.85
C ALA A 347 34.68 23.60 -4.53
N TYR A 348 35.94 24.06 -4.42
CA TYR A 348 36.80 23.69 -3.29
C TYR A 348 36.36 24.23 -1.93
N GLU A 349 35.66 25.36 -1.85
CA GLU A 349 35.27 25.97 -0.58
C GLU A 349 34.04 25.33 0.07
N GLY A 350 33.26 24.58 -0.72
CA GLY A 350 31.98 24.04 -0.30
C GLY A 350 30.96 25.13 -0.01
N ALA A 351 30.00 24.83 0.84
CA ALA A 351 28.98 25.76 1.26
C ALA A 351 29.57 26.89 2.11
N HIS A 352 29.19 28.12 1.83
CA HIS A 352 29.71 29.30 2.53
C HIS A 352 28.64 30.38 2.63
N GLY A 353 28.78 31.28 3.61
CA GLY A 353 27.83 32.35 3.81
C GLY A 353 28.40 33.49 4.64
N SER A 354 27.86 34.68 4.46
CA SER A 354 28.35 35.88 5.13
C SER A 354 27.26 36.94 5.32
N TRP A 355 27.41 37.75 6.37
CA TRP A 355 26.57 38.92 6.59
C TRP A 355 26.94 40.01 5.60
N VAL A 356 25.93 40.60 4.95
CA VAL A 356 26.10 41.71 4.03
C VAL A 356 26.02 43.01 4.83
N SER A 357 27.06 43.84 4.77
CA SER A 357 27.03 45.15 5.43
C SER A 357 25.97 46.06 4.80
N PRO A 358 25.21 46.85 5.59
CA PRO A 358 24.28 47.82 5.02
C PRO A 358 25.09 48.82 4.18
N ARG A 359 24.84 48.88 2.87
CA ARG A 359 25.47 49.90 2.02
C ARG A 359 25.01 51.28 2.48
N SER A 360 25.96 52.08 2.97
CA SER A 360 25.79 53.49 3.25
C SER A 360 25.69 54.28 1.93
N SER A 361 24.48 54.43 1.41
CA SER A 361 24.24 55.42 0.36
C SER A 361 22.77 55.83 0.34
N PHE A 362 22.44 56.90 1.06
CA PHE A 362 21.68 58.00 0.48
C PHE A 362 22.02 59.28 1.23
N ARG A 363 22.61 60.22 0.48
CA ARG A 363 22.99 61.54 0.95
C ARG A 363 21.75 62.32 1.34
N CYS A 364 21.86 62.98 2.49
CA CYS A 364 21.04 64.11 2.89
C CYS A 364 21.01 65.16 1.76
N THR A 365 19.82 65.45 1.24
CA THR A 365 19.52 66.76 0.66
C THR A 365 18.24 67.28 1.31
N GLN A 366 18.39 68.45 1.93
CA GLN A 366 17.33 69.22 2.55
C GLN A 366 16.33 69.76 1.50
N VAL A 367 15.15 70.11 2.01
CA VAL A 367 14.33 71.31 1.73
C VAL A 367 12.88 70.95 1.36
N GLY A 368 11.92 71.47 2.13
CA GLY A 368 10.55 71.66 1.65
C GLY A 368 9.44 71.54 2.69
N ARG A 369 9.20 72.60 3.47
CA ARG A 369 8.02 72.78 4.34
C ARG A 369 6.72 72.80 3.51
N ARG A 370 5.61 72.26 4.06
CA ARG A 370 4.34 72.96 4.45
C ARG A 370 3.07 72.05 4.34
N THR A 371 2.49 71.76 5.51
CA THR A 371 1.13 72.19 5.95
C THR A 371 -0.13 71.50 5.34
N PRO A 372 -1.32 71.51 6.01
CA PRO A 372 -2.08 70.29 6.32
C PRO A 372 -3.61 70.29 6.00
N GLY A 373 -4.22 69.09 6.04
CA GLY A 373 -5.65 68.81 6.33
C GLY A 373 -6.62 68.73 5.12
N PRO A 374 -7.90 68.35 5.32
CA PRO A 374 -8.46 67.43 6.33
C PRO A 374 -9.50 66.41 5.74
N THR A 375 -9.97 65.53 6.62
CA THR A 375 -11.19 64.69 6.63
C THR A 375 -12.30 64.90 5.58
N LEU A 376 -12.96 63.81 5.18
CA LEU A 376 -14.42 63.67 5.24
C LEU A 376 -14.90 62.22 5.02
N THR A 377 -15.78 61.81 5.94
CA THR A 377 -16.65 60.63 5.96
C THR A 377 -17.82 60.78 4.98
N ASN A 378 -18.30 59.67 4.38
CA ASN A 378 -19.71 59.19 4.42
C ASN A 378 -20.10 58.26 3.25
N SER A 379 -20.47 57.03 3.62
CA SER A 379 -21.78 56.40 3.44
C SER A 379 -22.47 56.26 2.07
N TYR A 380 -22.98 55.03 1.87
CA TYR A 380 -24.24 54.61 1.22
C TYR A 380 -24.31 54.23 -0.27
N LYS A 381 -24.84 53.01 -0.44
CA LYS A 381 -25.93 52.55 -1.33
C LYS A 381 -25.56 51.75 -2.59
N CYS A 382 -26.06 50.51 -2.54
CA CYS A 382 -26.41 49.63 -3.64
C CYS A 382 -27.62 50.18 -4.44
N PRO A 383 -27.75 49.79 -5.73
CA PRO A 383 -29.07 49.53 -6.28
C PRO A 383 -29.16 48.21 -7.10
N ASP A 384 -30.38 47.68 -7.12
CA ASP A 384 -30.86 46.45 -7.71
C ASP A 384 -30.94 46.41 -9.26
N ALA A 385 -30.66 45.20 -9.81
CA ALA A 385 -31.36 44.40 -10.86
C ALA A 385 -31.67 45.03 -12.26
N PRO A 386 -31.68 44.25 -13.39
CA PRO A 386 -32.54 43.06 -13.56
C PRO A 386 -32.00 41.87 -14.37
N TYR A 387 -32.73 40.76 -14.22
CA TYR A 387 -32.66 39.47 -14.91
C TYR A 387 -32.57 39.54 -16.43
N ALA A 388 -31.67 38.74 -17.02
CA ALA A 388 -31.75 38.28 -18.40
C ALA A 388 -31.48 36.77 -18.47
N ILE A 389 -32.42 36.05 -19.06
CA ILE A 389 -32.40 34.61 -19.33
C ILE A 389 -31.40 34.36 -20.47
N ALA A 390 -30.35 33.58 -20.21
CA ALA A 390 -29.45 33.05 -21.23
C ALA A 390 -29.51 31.52 -21.21
N THR A 391 -30.21 30.99 -22.21
CA THR A 391 -30.19 29.60 -22.65
C THR A 391 -28.80 29.19 -23.13
N HIS A 392 -28.40 27.97 -22.79
CA HIS A 392 -27.21 27.22 -23.27
C HIS A 392 -25.87 27.65 -22.66
N CYS A 393 -25.66 27.23 -21.42
CA CYS A 393 -24.31 26.99 -20.90
C CYS A 393 -23.85 25.61 -21.44
N PRO A 394 -22.72 25.48 -22.13
CA PRO A 394 -22.14 24.17 -22.38
C PRO A 394 -21.81 23.52 -21.02
N PRO A 395 -21.94 22.20 -20.86
CA PRO A 395 -21.56 21.57 -19.59
C PRO A 395 -20.10 21.94 -19.30
N LEU A 396 -19.86 22.47 -18.11
CA LEU A 396 -18.51 22.60 -17.58
C LEU A 396 -17.78 21.26 -17.79
N PRO A 397 -16.50 21.25 -18.20
CA PRO A 397 -15.76 20.00 -18.28
C PRO A 397 -15.88 19.31 -16.92
N VAL A 398 -16.39 18.08 -16.91
CA VAL A 398 -16.47 17.27 -15.70
C VAL A 398 -15.03 17.13 -15.21
N THR A 399 -14.66 17.84 -14.15
CA THR A 399 -13.27 17.86 -13.66
C THR A 399 -12.97 16.66 -12.76
N THR A 400 -13.99 15.93 -12.32
CA THR A 400 -13.89 14.75 -11.45
C THR A 400 -15.04 13.78 -11.71
N MET A 401 -14.78 12.47 -11.68
CA MET A 401 -15.80 11.42 -11.86
C MET A 401 -15.80 10.48 -10.65
N VAL A 402 -16.67 10.80 -9.68
CA VAL A 402 -16.91 9.95 -8.51
C VAL A 402 -18.24 9.23 -8.69
N TYR A 403 -18.20 7.90 -8.59
CA TYR A 403 -19.36 7.03 -8.65
C TYR A 403 -20.03 6.93 -7.28
N TYR A 404 -21.36 7.03 -7.27
CA TYR A 404 -22.18 6.90 -6.08
C TYR A 404 -23.19 5.75 -6.22
N PRO A 405 -23.64 5.12 -5.12
CA PRO A 405 -24.64 4.07 -5.15
C PRO A 405 -26.00 4.63 -5.59
N ARG A 406 -26.73 3.89 -6.41
CA ARG A 406 -28.14 4.22 -6.78
C ARG A 406 -29.16 3.71 -5.77
N VAL A 407 -28.75 3.64 -4.50
CA VAL A 407 -29.54 3.11 -3.39
C VAL A 407 -29.43 4.07 -2.20
N GLU A 408 -30.51 4.20 -1.45
CA GLU A 408 -30.49 5.05 -0.25
C GLU A 408 -29.41 4.61 0.74
N PRO A 409 -28.74 5.56 1.43
CA PRO A 409 -27.75 5.26 2.45
C PRO A 409 -28.32 4.35 3.56
N ALA A 410 -27.50 3.43 4.06
CA ALA A 410 -27.79 2.68 5.28
C ALA A 410 -27.57 3.56 6.51
N VAL A 411 -28.40 3.34 7.54
CA VAL A 411 -28.24 3.97 8.86
C VAL A 411 -27.35 3.07 9.71
N ILE A 412 -26.25 3.61 10.24
CA ILE A 412 -25.21 2.83 10.91
C ILE A 412 -25.02 3.37 12.33
N PRO A 413 -25.25 2.57 13.38
CA PRO A 413 -25.01 3.00 14.76
C PRO A 413 -23.50 3.14 15.02
N THR A 414 -23.13 4.18 15.76
CA THR A 414 -21.72 4.53 16.00
C THR A 414 -21.23 4.24 17.42
N ASN A 415 -22.12 3.72 18.26
CA ASN A 415 -21.94 3.56 19.71
C ASN A 415 -22.24 2.13 20.21
N LEU A 416 -22.38 1.17 19.29
CA LEU A 416 -22.64 -0.23 19.63
C LEU A 416 -21.42 -1.08 19.33
N SER A 417 -21.14 -2.03 20.23
CA SER A 417 -20.32 -3.20 19.91
C SER A 417 -21.11 -4.16 19.02
N ILE A 418 -20.38 -5.04 18.35
CA ILE A 418 -20.95 -6.07 17.47
C ILE A 418 -21.96 -6.98 18.21
N PRO A 419 -21.65 -7.57 19.39
CA PRO A 419 -22.62 -8.38 20.10
C PRO A 419 -23.85 -7.59 20.54
N GLN A 420 -23.72 -6.31 20.89
CA GLN A 420 -24.89 -5.47 21.18
C GLN A 420 -25.77 -5.28 19.95
N PHE A 421 -25.14 -5.02 18.80
CA PHE A 421 -25.85 -4.83 17.54
C PHE A 421 -26.58 -6.10 17.07
N ILE A 422 -25.95 -7.27 17.18
CA ILE A 422 -26.52 -8.54 16.66
C ILE A 422 -27.41 -9.25 17.67
N LEU A 423 -26.99 -9.27 18.94
CA LEU A 423 -27.65 -10.05 19.98
C LEU A 423 -28.64 -9.22 20.78
N ASP A 424 -28.35 -7.97 21.13
CA ASP A 424 -29.18 -7.24 22.11
C ASP A 424 -30.27 -6.37 21.51
N GLN A 425 -30.09 -5.94 20.25
CA GLN A 425 -31.12 -5.18 19.56
C GLN A 425 -32.28 -6.10 19.13
N PRO A 426 -33.54 -5.74 19.43
CA PRO A 426 -34.69 -6.49 18.94
C PRO A 426 -34.79 -6.33 17.43
N SER A 427 -34.69 -7.42 16.67
CA SER A 427 -34.93 -7.40 15.24
C SER A 427 -36.44 -7.49 15.00
N GLN A 428 -37.19 -6.43 15.32
CA GLN A 428 -38.66 -6.42 15.18
C GLN A 428 -39.14 -6.88 13.79
N LYS A 429 -38.32 -6.69 12.75
CA LYS A 429 -38.60 -7.09 11.36
C LYS A 429 -38.59 -8.61 11.10
N TYR A 430 -37.79 -9.39 11.84
CA TYR A 430 -37.57 -10.83 11.57
C TYR A 430 -38.17 -11.75 12.64
N GLU A 431 -38.58 -11.21 13.79
CA GLU A 431 -39.16 -11.98 14.90
C GLU A 431 -40.56 -12.54 14.56
N SER A 432 -41.33 -11.90 13.67
CA SER A 432 -42.67 -12.37 13.27
C SER A 432 -42.64 -13.50 12.23
N THR A 433 -41.64 -13.52 11.34
CA THR A 433 -41.45 -14.54 10.29
C THR A 433 -40.70 -15.78 10.79
N ALA A 434 -39.79 -15.65 11.77
CA ALA A 434 -39.00 -16.75 12.36
C ALA A 434 -39.84 -17.91 12.91
N LEU A 435 -41.02 -17.63 13.47
CA LEU A 435 -41.90 -18.66 14.02
C LEU A 435 -42.59 -19.53 12.95
N HIS A 436 -42.80 -19.01 11.74
CA HIS A 436 -43.62 -19.67 10.72
C HIS A 436 -42.80 -20.59 9.80
N THR A 437 -41.55 -20.22 9.48
CA THR A 437 -40.68 -20.94 8.54
C THR A 437 -39.93 -22.12 9.19
N ALA A 438 -39.58 -22.03 10.48
CA ALA A 438 -38.86 -23.09 11.20
C ALA A 438 -39.65 -24.41 11.28
N LYS A 439 -40.99 -24.34 11.25
CA LYS A 439 -41.88 -25.50 11.27
C LYS A 439 -42.04 -26.19 9.92
N SER A 440 -41.68 -25.56 8.79
CA SER A 440 -41.96 -26.08 7.46
C SER A 440 -40.73 -26.52 6.65
N LEU A 441 -39.51 -26.11 7.01
CA LEU A 441 -38.31 -26.35 6.18
C LEU A 441 -37.26 -27.29 6.80
N LEU A 442 -37.20 -27.45 8.12
CA LEU A 442 -36.28 -28.37 8.78
C LEU A 442 -36.98 -29.70 9.08
N PRO A 443 -36.33 -30.87 8.95
CA PRO A 443 -36.90 -32.16 9.33
C PRO A 443 -37.50 -32.11 10.74
N SER A 444 -38.71 -32.64 10.92
CA SER A 444 -39.47 -32.60 12.19
C SER A 444 -38.76 -33.26 13.39
N SER A 445 -37.70 -34.04 13.15
CA SER A 445 -36.82 -34.61 14.17
C SER A 445 -35.80 -33.61 14.77
N LEU A 446 -35.66 -32.42 14.18
CA LEU A 446 -34.68 -31.39 14.58
C LEU A 446 -35.31 -30.19 15.31
N THR A 447 -36.64 -30.13 15.42
CA THR A 447 -37.38 -29.02 16.04
C THR A 447 -37.75 -29.27 17.52
N THR A 448 -36.90 -29.94 18.28
CA THR A 448 -37.20 -30.35 19.66
C THR A 448 -37.05 -29.24 20.71
N HIS A 449 -36.63 -28.02 20.34
CA HIS A 449 -36.60 -26.86 21.23
C HIS A 449 -37.20 -25.60 20.57
N PHE A 450 -37.90 -24.80 21.38
CA PHE A 450 -38.85 -23.72 21.01
C PHE A 450 -38.25 -22.48 20.30
N GLU A 451 -37.02 -22.51 19.78
CA GLU A 451 -36.33 -21.36 19.19
C GLU A 451 -35.72 -21.69 17.82
N HIS A 452 -35.79 -20.74 16.87
CA HIS A 452 -35.20 -20.88 15.53
C HIS A 452 -33.66 -20.98 15.60
N PRO A 453 -33.03 -22.01 14.99
CA PRO A 453 -31.58 -22.19 15.04
C PRO A 453 -30.86 -21.15 14.17
N ILE A 454 -29.80 -20.55 14.73
CA ILE A 454 -28.96 -19.57 14.05
C ILE A 454 -27.71 -20.22 13.48
N PHE A 455 -27.04 -21.09 14.24
CA PHE A 455 -25.96 -21.91 13.74
C PHE A 455 -26.30 -23.39 13.94
N VAL A 456 -25.94 -24.21 12.95
CA VAL A 456 -26.08 -25.67 12.97
C VAL A 456 -24.76 -26.29 12.56
N ASP A 457 -24.21 -27.20 13.34
CA ASP A 457 -23.09 -28.02 12.88
C ASP A 457 -23.60 -29.02 11.83
N GLY A 458 -23.08 -28.93 10.60
CA GLY A 458 -23.55 -29.77 9.49
C GLY A 458 -23.34 -31.26 9.73
N ALA A 459 -22.27 -31.64 10.44
CA ALA A 459 -21.89 -33.04 10.67
C ALA A 459 -22.67 -33.64 11.84
N THR A 460 -22.72 -32.96 12.99
CA THR A 460 -23.35 -33.49 14.21
C THR A 460 -24.85 -33.17 14.28
N GLY A 461 -25.30 -32.10 13.62
CA GLY A 461 -26.65 -31.57 13.73
C GLY A 461 -26.90 -30.77 15.02
N GLU A 462 -25.86 -30.51 15.82
CA GLU A 462 -25.92 -29.61 16.98
C GLU A 462 -26.36 -28.21 16.55
N GLN A 463 -27.16 -27.54 17.38
CA GLN A 463 -27.78 -26.26 17.03
C GLN A 463 -27.72 -25.27 18.19
N ILE A 464 -27.60 -24.00 17.85
CA ILE A 464 -27.73 -22.90 18.81
C ILE A 464 -28.62 -21.79 18.24
N GLY A 465 -29.66 -21.44 18.99
CA GLY A 465 -30.56 -20.32 18.70
C GLY A 465 -30.02 -19.00 19.26
N ILE A 466 -30.74 -17.89 19.04
CA ILE A 466 -30.26 -16.57 19.46
C ILE A 466 -30.17 -16.41 20.99
N SER A 467 -31.11 -16.98 21.75
CA SER A 467 -31.06 -16.93 23.21
C SER A 467 -29.97 -17.84 23.77
N GLY A 468 -29.73 -18.99 23.13
CA GLY A 468 -28.58 -19.84 23.40
C GLY A 468 -27.26 -19.09 23.19
N LEU A 469 -27.11 -18.40 22.05
CA LEU A 469 -25.93 -17.59 21.75
C LEU A 469 -25.69 -16.49 22.78
N ARG A 470 -26.73 -15.73 23.16
CA ARG A 470 -26.63 -14.71 24.23
C ARG A 470 -26.08 -15.30 25.52
N LYS A 471 -26.65 -16.42 25.96
CA LYS A 471 -26.24 -17.08 27.20
C LYS A 471 -24.81 -17.61 27.12
N GLU A 472 -24.44 -18.28 26.03
CA GLU A 472 -23.10 -18.82 25.86
C GLU A 472 -22.05 -17.71 25.76
N VAL A 473 -22.33 -16.62 25.05
CA VAL A 473 -21.48 -15.42 25.01
C VAL A 473 -21.27 -14.85 26.42
N ASP A 474 -22.33 -14.73 27.21
CA ASP A 474 -22.23 -14.21 28.58
C ASP A 474 -21.45 -15.16 29.51
N ASP A 475 -21.68 -16.47 29.39
CA ASP A 475 -20.96 -17.49 30.16
C ASP A 475 -19.46 -17.48 29.79
N ILE A 476 -19.11 -17.43 28.50
CA ILE A 476 -17.70 -17.34 28.07
C ILE A 476 -17.07 -16.03 28.55
N ALA A 477 -17.76 -14.89 28.42
CA ALA A 477 -17.23 -13.59 28.86
C ALA A 477 -16.96 -13.57 30.37
N LYS A 478 -17.88 -14.10 31.19
CA LYS A 478 -17.64 -14.27 32.64
C LYS A 478 -16.48 -15.22 32.91
N GLY A 479 -16.37 -16.32 32.16
CA GLY A 479 -15.24 -17.24 32.27
C GLY A 479 -13.90 -16.58 31.96
N LEU A 480 -13.83 -15.77 30.89
CA LEU A 480 -12.63 -15.01 30.54
C LEU A 480 -12.25 -14.00 31.63
N LEU A 481 -13.24 -13.28 32.16
CA LEU A 481 -13.06 -12.34 33.27
C LEU A 481 -12.63 -13.03 34.57
N GLU A 482 -13.18 -14.20 34.86
CA GLU A 482 -12.86 -15.00 36.05
C GLU A 482 -11.41 -15.51 36.00
N VAL A 483 -11.00 -16.07 34.87
CA VAL A 483 -9.73 -16.79 34.74
C VAL A 483 -8.56 -15.89 34.35
N TYR A 484 -8.80 -14.90 33.49
CA TYR A 484 -7.73 -14.10 32.88
C TYR A 484 -7.78 -12.62 33.23
N ASP A 485 -8.78 -12.20 34.02
CA ASP A 485 -8.97 -10.83 34.48
C ASP A 485 -9.01 -9.82 33.33
N PHE A 486 -9.79 -10.15 32.29
CA PHE A 486 -10.04 -9.28 31.14
C PHE A 486 -10.92 -8.09 31.57
N ASP A 487 -10.31 -7.11 32.23
CA ASP A 487 -10.95 -5.87 32.64
C ASP A 487 -11.49 -5.12 31.42
N VAL A 488 -12.78 -4.78 31.46
CA VAL A 488 -13.48 -4.09 30.36
C VAL A 488 -12.92 -2.70 30.10
N GLU A 489 -12.40 -2.02 31.13
CA GLU A 489 -11.85 -0.66 31.03
C GLU A 489 -10.42 -0.63 30.46
N ALA A 490 -9.72 -1.77 30.49
CA ALA A 490 -8.40 -1.90 29.89
C ALA A 490 -8.46 -1.78 28.36
N SER A 491 -7.34 -1.37 27.76
CA SER A 491 -7.18 -1.26 26.31
C SER A 491 -7.53 -2.56 25.60
N GLU A 492 -8.26 -2.47 24.48
CA GLU A 492 -8.66 -3.66 23.72
C GLU A 492 -7.47 -4.47 23.20
N MET A 493 -6.36 -3.78 22.92
CA MET A 493 -5.12 -4.38 22.42
C MET A 493 -4.35 -5.17 23.48
N GLU A 494 -4.74 -5.09 24.76
CA GLU A 494 -4.19 -5.94 25.83
C GLU A 494 -4.93 -7.28 25.94
N LYS A 495 -6.12 -7.38 25.33
CA LYS A 495 -7.04 -8.52 25.39
C LYS A 495 -7.20 -9.17 24.01
N VAL A 496 -6.08 -9.36 23.31
CA VAL A 496 -6.08 -9.99 21.98
C VAL A 496 -6.17 -11.51 22.11
N ILE A 497 -7.22 -12.11 21.56
CA ILE A 497 -7.40 -13.55 21.49
C ILE A 497 -7.15 -14.02 20.05
N VAL A 498 -6.17 -14.90 19.87
CA VAL A 498 -5.95 -15.59 18.60
C VAL A 498 -6.84 -16.83 18.54
N VAL A 499 -7.65 -16.94 17.48
CA VAL A 499 -8.48 -18.13 17.23
C VAL A 499 -7.86 -18.93 16.09
N PHE A 500 -7.39 -20.14 16.40
CA PHE A 500 -6.70 -21.04 15.47
C PHE A 500 -7.41 -22.39 15.39
N CYS A 501 -8.47 -22.47 14.59
CA CYS A 501 -9.23 -23.71 14.39
C CYS A 501 -10.00 -23.70 13.06
N HIS A 502 -10.60 -24.83 12.71
CA HIS A 502 -11.59 -24.90 11.64
C HIS A 502 -12.89 -24.19 12.06
N ASN A 503 -13.82 -23.98 11.12
CA ASN A 503 -15.13 -23.42 11.48
C ASN A 503 -15.84 -24.35 12.48
N THR A 504 -16.41 -23.77 13.54
CA THR A 504 -17.20 -24.46 14.55
C THR A 504 -18.36 -23.59 15.00
N ILE A 505 -19.39 -24.22 15.59
CA ILE A 505 -20.51 -23.52 16.21
C ILE A 505 -20.09 -22.61 17.38
N HIS A 506 -18.96 -22.93 18.03
CA HIS A 506 -18.41 -22.17 19.16
C HIS A 506 -17.56 -20.96 18.75
N THR A 507 -17.13 -20.88 17.49
CA THR A 507 -16.26 -19.77 17.06
C THR A 507 -16.98 -18.40 17.18
N PRO A 508 -18.24 -18.22 16.70
CA PRO A 508 -18.98 -16.98 16.93
C PRO A 508 -19.13 -16.55 18.40
N PRO A 509 -19.60 -17.41 19.34
CA PRO A 509 -19.75 -16.97 20.72
C PRO A 509 -18.42 -16.63 21.40
N ILE A 510 -17.30 -17.31 21.07
CA ILE A 510 -15.96 -16.91 21.54
C ILE A 510 -15.63 -15.48 21.08
N MET A 511 -15.86 -15.17 19.80
CA MET A 511 -15.56 -13.85 19.24
C MET A 511 -16.36 -12.75 19.95
N TRP A 512 -17.66 -12.97 20.10
CA TRP A 512 -18.57 -12.03 20.74
C TRP A 512 -18.34 -11.88 22.24
N ALA A 513 -17.92 -12.95 22.93
CA ALA A 513 -17.55 -12.88 24.35
C ALA A 513 -16.30 -12.02 24.57
N ALA A 514 -15.30 -12.10 23.68
CA ALA A 514 -14.16 -11.18 23.73
C ALA A 514 -14.62 -9.72 23.58
N HIS A 515 -15.50 -9.45 22.61
CA HIS A 515 -16.02 -8.11 22.37
C HIS A 515 -16.88 -7.54 23.51
N ARG A 516 -17.62 -8.40 24.25
CA ARG A 516 -18.33 -7.99 25.48
C ARG A 516 -17.38 -7.39 26.52
N LEU A 517 -16.13 -7.82 26.51
CA LEU A 517 -15.06 -7.35 27.41
C LEU A 517 -14.14 -6.32 26.74
N ASN A 518 -14.58 -5.69 25.64
CA ASN A 518 -13.76 -4.77 24.85
C ASN A 518 -12.43 -5.43 24.42
N GLY A 519 -12.47 -6.69 23.99
CA GLY A 519 -11.32 -7.46 23.51
C GLY A 519 -11.30 -7.62 21.99
N VAL A 520 -10.11 -7.96 21.47
CA VAL A 520 -9.82 -8.07 20.03
C VAL A 520 -9.69 -9.54 19.62
N ILE A 521 -10.24 -9.89 18.46
CA ILE A 521 -10.07 -11.21 17.85
C ILE A 521 -9.05 -11.16 16.70
N SER A 522 -8.07 -12.05 16.73
CA SER A 522 -7.14 -12.30 15.63
C SER A 522 -7.41 -13.69 15.07
N GLY A 523 -8.20 -13.77 13.99
CA GLY A 523 -8.47 -15.04 13.31
C GLY A 523 -7.24 -15.52 12.54
N ALA A 524 -6.80 -16.75 12.79
CA ALA A 524 -5.64 -17.33 12.14
C ALA A 524 -6.04 -18.52 11.24
N ASN A 525 -5.34 -18.67 10.11
CA ASN A 525 -5.62 -19.74 9.16
C ASN A 525 -5.17 -21.09 9.75
N PRO A 526 -6.06 -22.07 9.94
CA PRO A 526 -5.72 -23.36 10.56
C PRO A 526 -4.73 -24.21 9.72
N ALA A 527 -4.42 -23.79 8.49
CA ALA A 527 -3.37 -24.38 7.67
C ALA A 527 -1.96 -23.78 7.90
N TYR A 528 -1.82 -22.75 8.75
CA TYR A 528 -0.51 -22.19 9.05
C TYR A 528 0.40 -23.19 9.76
N THR A 529 1.68 -23.07 9.43
CA THR A 529 2.77 -23.70 10.15
C THR A 529 3.07 -22.95 11.46
N ALA A 530 3.83 -23.58 12.37
CA ALA A 530 4.18 -22.94 13.63
C ALA A 530 4.88 -21.58 13.47
N PRO A 531 5.85 -21.39 12.53
CA PRO A 531 6.46 -20.07 12.31
C PRO A 531 5.48 -18.99 11.81
N GLU A 532 4.55 -19.35 10.92
CA GLU A 532 3.53 -18.42 10.42
C GLU A 532 2.58 -18.00 11.55
N LEU A 533 2.18 -18.95 12.40
CA LEU A 533 1.37 -18.67 13.58
C LEU A 533 2.14 -17.82 14.61
N THR A 534 3.42 -18.12 14.87
CA THR A 534 4.29 -17.30 15.75
C THR A 534 4.34 -15.86 15.29
N HIS A 535 4.53 -15.62 13.98
CA HIS A 535 4.56 -14.26 13.43
C HIS A 535 3.26 -13.50 13.74
N GLN A 536 2.10 -14.10 13.47
CA GLN A 536 0.81 -13.48 13.76
C GLN A 536 0.61 -13.25 15.27
N MET A 537 1.02 -14.19 16.12
CA MET A 537 0.90 -14.04 17.58
C MET A 537 1.78 -12.91 18.13
N LEU A 538 3.01 -12.79 17.64
CA LEU A 538 3.93 -11.71 18.03
C LEU A 538 3.43 -10.34 17.56
N ASP A 539 3.05 -10.23 16.29
CA ASP A 539 2.62 -8.97 15.70
C ASP A 539 1.30 -8.46 16.32
N SER A 540 0.35 -9.37 16.57
CA SER A 540 -0.91 -9.05 17.24
C SER A 540 -0.81 -8.94 18.77
N ARG A 541 0.34 -9.27 19.37
CA ARG A 541 0.54 -9.33 20.83
C ARG A 541 -0.49 -10.22 21.52
N ALA A 542 -0.67 -11.43 20.99
CA ALA A 542 -1.66 -12.39 21.47
C ALA A 542 -1.56 -12.60 22.99
N ARG A 543 -2.67 -12.38 23.70
CA ARG A 543 -2.80 -12.63 25.14
C ARG A 543 -3.30 -14.04 25.43
N LEU A 544 -4.16 -14.56 24.56
CA LEU A 544 -4.80 -15.87 24.68
C LEU A 544 -4.83 -16.55 23.30
N VAL A 545 -4.77 -17.88 23.27
CA VAL A 545 -5.02 -18.69 22.07
C VAL A 545 -6.17 -19.65 22.31
N VAL A 546 -7.16 -19.64 21.43
CA VAL A 546 -8.24 -20.63 21.41
C VAL A 546 -8.06 -21.52 20.18
N THR A 547 -8.02 -22.84 20.38
CA THR A 547 -7.68 -23.81 19.34
C THR A 547 -8.46 -25.11 19.51
N HIS A 548 -8.56 -25.95 18.49
CA HIS A 548 -8.93 -27.37 18.69
C HIS A 548 -7.69 -28.17 19.14
N SER A 549 -7.87 -29.22 19.94
CA SER A 549 -6.78 -30.03 20.50
C SER A 549 -5.88 -30.65 19.44
N SER A 550 -6.44 -30.97 18.27
CA SER A 550 -5.70 -31.49 17.10
C SER A 550 -4.62 -30.54 16.56
N TYR A 551 -4.69 -29.24 16.87
CA TYR A 551 -3.73 -28.24 16.44
C TYR A 551 -2.66 -27.90 17.49
N LEU A 552 -2.75 -28.50 18.69
CA LEU A 552 -1.74 -28.30 19.74
C LEU A 552 -0.29 -28.55 19.30
N PRO A 553 0.03 -29.54 18.43
CA PRO A 553 1.39 -29.71 17.92
C PRO A 553 1.95 -28.46 17.20
N THR A 554 1.08 -27.65 16.59
CA THR A 554 1.44 -26.38 15.94
C THR A 554 1.39 -25.22 16.93
N VAL A 555 0.37 -25.18 17.79
CA VAL A 555 0.11 -24.06 18.72
C VAL A 555 1.14 -23.99 19.85
N LEU A 556 1.50 -25.12 20.46
CA LEU A 556 2.44 -25.13 21.59
C LEU A 556 3.82 -24.52 21.25
N PRO A 557 4.52 -24.95 20.19
CA PRO A 557 5.80 -24.32 19.83
C PRO A 557 5.63 -22.87 19.35
N ALA A 558 4.48 -22.52 18.77
CA ALA A 558 4.22 -21.14 18.35
C ALA A 558 4.01 -20.20 19.56
N ALA A 559 3.23 -20.66 20.55
CA ALA A 559 2.94 -19.97 21.79
C ALA A 559 4.20 -19.75 22.64
N GLU A 560 5.06 -20.77 22.75
CA GLU A 560 6.34 -20.65 23.44
C GLU A 560 7.20 -19.53 22.85
N LYS A 561 7.37 -19.51 21.52
CA LYS A 561 8.13 -18.45 20.82
C LYS A 561 7.50 -17.07 20.90
N ALA A 562 6.17 -17.01 21.01
CA ALA A 562 5.43 -15.77 21.14
C ALA A 562 5.28 -15.28 22.60
N ASN A 563 5.87 -16.01 23.57
CA ASN A 563 5.72 -15.76 25.01
C ASN A 563 4.27 -15.82 25.52
N VAL A 564 3.44 -16.68 24.93
CA VAL A 564 2.09 -16.98 25.43
C VAL A 564 2.16 -18.20 26.34
N PRO A 565 1.90 -18.05 27.66
CA PRO A 565 1.97 -19.16 28.59
C PRO A 565 0.99 -20.27 28.23
N ARG A 566 1.32 -21.52 28.57
CA ARG A 566 0.41 -22.66 28.37
C ARG A 566 -0.95 -22.49 29.06
N SER A 567 -0.99 -21.78 30.20
CA SER A 567 -2.22 -21.42 30.91
C SER A 567 -3.15 -20.50 30.12
N ASN A 568 -2.61 -19.82 29.10
CA ASN A 568 -3.32 -18.89 28.22
C ASN A 568 -3.70 -19.55 26.89
N ILE A 569 -3.72 -20.89 26.85
CA ILE A 569 -4.25 -21.67 25.74
C ILE A 569 -5.55 -22.32 26.21
N ILE A 570 -6.57 -22.29 25.35
CA ILE A 570 -7.87 -22.93 25.59
C ILE A 570 -8.17 -23.88 24.43
N THR A 571 -8.59 -25.11 24.73
CA THR A 571 -9.10 -26.03 23.71
C THR A 571 -10.60 -25.87 23.53
N ILE A 572 -11.09 -25.82 22.29
CA ILE A 572 -12.53 -25.77 21.98
C ILE A 572 -13.21 -27.08 22.37
N ASP A 573 -12.52 -28.20 22.16
CA ASP A 573 -12.95 -29.54 22.53
C ASP A 573 -12.44 -29.96 23.92
N SER A 574 -13.10 -30.96 24.51
CA SER A 574 -12.68 -31.57 25.77
C SER A 574 -11.50 -32.53 25.53
N ALA A 575 -10.31 -32.14 26.00
CA ALA A 575 -9.11 -32.96 25.92
C ALA A 575 -8.37 -33.03 27.28
N PRO A 576 -8.95 -33.69 28.31
CA PRO A 576 -8.42 -33.68 29.68
C PRO A 576 -6.97 -34.15 29.80
N SER A 577 -6.54 -35.06 28.94
CA SER A 577 -5.18 -35.59 28.88
C SER A 577 -4.10 -34.53 28.60
N THR A 578 -4.49 -33.37 28.08
CA THR A 578 -3.57 -32.27 27.77
C THR A 578 -3.29 -31.37 28.98
N GLY A 579 -4.15 -31.39 30.01
CA GLY A 579 -4.09 -30.46 31.15
C GLY A 579 -4.28 -28.98 30.76
N ILE A 580 -4.80 -28.71 29.56
CA ILE A 580 -5.15 -27.38 29.07
C ILE A 580 -6.65 -27.16 29.34
N LEU A 581 -7.03 -25.94 29.74
CA LEU A 581 -8.41 -25.57 29.99
C LEU A 581 -9.25 -25.73 28.72
N SER A 582 -10.38 -26.42 28.81
CA SER A 582 -11.34 -26.53 27.71
C SER A 582 -12.38 -25.42 27.74
N LEU A 583 -13.04 -25.18 26.60
CA LEU A 583 -14.12 -24.20 26.48
C LEU A 583 -15.29 -24.54 27.42
N ASP A 584 -15.65 -25.83 27.54
CA ASP A 584 -16.71 -26.28 28.46
C ASP A 584 -16.38 -25.95 29.92
N GLU A 585 -15.12 -26.12 30.33
CA GLU A 585 -14.67 -25.74 31.67
C GLU A 585 -14.68 -24.23 31.88
N LEU A 586 -14.30 -23.45 30.86
CA LEU A 586 -14.38 -21.98 30.89
C LEU A 586 -15.84 -21.52 31.06
N ILE A 587 -16.76 -22.08 30.28
CA ILE A 587 -18.20 -21.83 30.36
C ILE A 587 -18.74 -22.21 31.75
N ALA A 588 -18.35 -23.37 32.28
CA ALA A 588 -18.76 -23.81 33.61
C ALA A 588 -18.30 -22.83 34.70
N ARG A 589 -17.06 -22.33 34.61
CA ARG A 589 -16.54 -21.28 35.51
C ARG A 589 -17.33 -19.98 35.35
N GLY A 590 -17.65 -19.57 34.14
CA GLY A 590 -18.46 -18.38 33.88
C GLY A 590 -19.87 -18.45 34.46
N ARG A 591 -20.51 -19.62 34.40
CA ARG A 591 -21.83 -19.87 35.02
C ARG A 591 -21.80 -19.77 36.54
N GLN A 592 -20.67 -20.14 37.15
CA GLN A 592 -20.46 -20.14 38.60
C GLN A 592 -19.87 -18.83 39.12
N SER A 593 -19.29 -18.00 38.25
CA SER A 593 -18.64 -16.76 38.64
C SER A 593 -19.64 -15.74 39.19
N SER A 594 -19.25 -15.10 40.29
CA SER A 594 -19.95 -13.93 40.84
C SER A 594 -19.50 -12.62 40.19
N LYS A 595 -18.43 -12.64 39.38
CA LYS A 595 -17.97 -11.46 38.65
C LYS A 595 -19.02 -11.05 37.62
N THR A 596 -19.20 -9.75 37.48
CA THR A 596 -20.05 -9.15 36.45
C THR A 596 -19.22 -8.12 35.70
N TYR A 597 -19.58 -7.90 34.45
CA TYR A 597 -19.05 -6.81 33.65
C TYR A 597 -20.20 -5.92 33.22
N ALA A 598 -19.98 -4.61 33.22
CA ALA A 598 -20.94 -3.72 32.59
C ALA A 598 -20.86 -3.95 31.08
N ASN A 599 -22.02 -4.07 30.42
CA ASN A 599 -22.05 -3.99 28.97
C ASN A 599 -21.37 -2.67 28.57
N VAL A 600 -20.39 -2.77 27.69
CA VAL A 600 -19.64 -1.61 27.18
C VAL A 600 -20.62 -0.61 26.59
N LYS A 601 -20.84 0.52 27.26
CA LYS A 601 -21.70 1.60 26.76
C LYS A 601 -20.83 2.70 26.20
N TRP A 602 -20.67 2.65 24.89
CA TRP A 602 -19.87 3.62 24.17
C TRP A 602 -20.63 4.92 23.90
N GLY A 603 -19.90 6.02 23.90
CA GLY A 603 -20.36 7.29 23.36
C GLY A 603 -20.42 7.30 21.83
N ASP A 604 -21.07 8.31 21.27
CA ASP A 604 -21.17 8.47 19.82
C ASP A 604 -19.79 8.49 19.15
N GLY A 605 -19.62 7.65 18.13
CA GLY A 605 -18.39 7.56 17.35
C GLY A 605 -17.30 6.67 17.95
N GLU A 606 -17.43 6.18 19.18
CA GLU A 606 -16.41 5.32 19.79
C GLU A 606 -16.27 3.97 19.07
N ALA A 607 -17.34 3.39 18.52
CA ALA A 607 -17.25 2.13 17.78
C ALA A 607 -16.30 2.20 16.56
N LYS A 608 -16.04 3.42 16.04
CA LYS A 608 -15.08 3.67 14.95
C LYS A 608 -13.62 3.57 15.38
N ARG A 609 -13.37 3.74 16.69
CA ARG A 609 -12.03 3.82 17.28
C ARG A 609 -11.62 2.54 18.00
N ARG A 610 -12.56 1.63 18.24
CA ARG A 610 -12.35 0.37 18.97
C ARG A 610 -12.09 -0.76 17.98
N VAL A 611 -10.91 -1.34 18.04
CA VAL A 611 -10.55 -2.49 17.21
C VAL A 611 -11.38 -3.70 17.65
N ALA A 612 -12.07 -4.34 16.72
CA ALA A 612 -12.77 -5.60 16.95
C ALA A 612 -11.92 -6.77 16.45
N PHE A 613 -11.37 -6.64 15.23
CA PHE A 613 -10.60 -7.72 14.61
C PHE A 613 -9.24 -7.26 14.10
N LEU A 614 -8.29 -8.17 14.18
CA LEU A 614 -7.03 -8.15 13.45
C LEU A 614 -7.09 -9.25 12.39
N ASN A 615 -7.56 -8.90 11.19
CA ASN A 615 -7.58 -9.85 10.08
C ASN A 615 -6.27 -9.77 9.30
N TYR A 616 -5.52 -10.87 9.24
CA TYR A 616 -4.24 -10.88 8.53
C TYR A 616 -4.47 -11.02 7.02
N SER A 617 -4.14 -9.97 6.26
CA SER A 617 -4.23 -9.98 4.80
C SER A 617 -2.93 -10.51 4.19
N SER A 618 -3.05 -11.43 3.23
CA SER A 618 -1.92 -11.94 2.46
C SER A 618 -1.52 -10.89 1.41
N GLY A 619 -0.78 -9.88 1.84
CA GLY A 619 -0.27 -8.84 0.95
C GLY A 619 0.48 -9.43 -0.25
N THR A 620 0.48 -8.70 -1.37
CA THR A 620 1.01 -9.18 -2.67
C THR A 620 2.53 -9.43 -2.69
N THR A 621 3.29 -8.99 -1.69
CA THR A 621 4.77 -8.97 -1.74
C THR A 621 5.49 -9.20 -0.39
N GLY A 622 4.80 -9.67 0.67
CA GLY A 622 5.41 -9.82 2.02
C GLY A 622 4.70 -10.79 2.98
N LEU A 623 5.15 -10.83 4.24
CA LEU A 623 4.48 -11.52 5.35
C LEU A 623 3.05 -10.96 5.53
N PRO A 624 2.07 -11.77 6.00
CA PRO A 624 0.70 -11.30 6.20
C PRO A 624 0.67 -10.07 7.13
N LYS A 625 -0.11 -9.05 6.78
CA LYS A 625 -0.24 -7.80 7.55
C LYS A 625 -1.53 -7.81 8.37
N GLY A 626 -1.47 -7.48 9.66
CA GLY A 626 -2.68 -7.34 10.48
C GLY A 626 -3.49 -6.11 10.05
N VAL A 627 -4.74 -6.30 9.62
CA VAL A 627 -5.67 -5.21 9.29
C VAL A 627 -6.53 -4.90 10.51
N MET A 628 -6.55 -3.64 10.95
CA MET A 628 -7.33 -3.18 12.11
C MET A 628 -8.76 -2.88 11.70
N VAL A 629 -9.66 -3.83 11.97
CA VAL A 629 -11.10 -3.71 11.66
C VAL A 629 -11.84 -3.30 12.93
N SER A 630 -12.50 -2.14 12.91
CA SER A 630 -13.28 -1.66 14.06
C SER A 630 -14.65 -2.33 14.15
N HIS A 631 -15.29 -2.20 15.32
CA HIS A 631 -16.70 -2.57 15.49
C HIS A 631 -17.60 -1.88 14.47
N TYR A 632 -17.38 -0.59 14.26
CA TYR A 632 -18.15 0.19 13.29
C TYR A 632 -17.97 -0.32 11.86
N ASN A 633 -16.78 -0.78 11.47
CA ASN A 633 -16.56 -1.26 10.10
C ASN A 633 -17.40 -2.52 9.80
N VAL A 634 -17.43 -3.47 10.75
CA VAL A 634 -18.24 -4.69 10.65
C VAL A 634 -19.73 -4.35 10.59
N ILE A 635 -20.21 -3.54 11.54
CA ILE A 635 -21.62 -3.13 11.61
C ILE A 635 -22.02 -2.37 10.34
N SER A 636 -21.15 -1.49 9.83
CA SER A 636 -21.36 -0.76 8.57
C SER A 636 -21.62 -1.72 7.43
N ASN A 637 -20.77 -2.74 7.23
CA ASN A 637 -20.94 -3.66 6.11
C ASN A 637 -22.20 -4.53 6.25
N VAL A 638 -22.56 -4.95 7.46
CA VAL A 638 -23.84 -5.65 7.72
C VAL A 638 -25.04 -4.77 7.35
N CYS A 639 -25.05 -3.50 7.78
CA CYS A 639 -26.12 -2.55 7.46
C CYS A 639 -26.20 -2.25 5.96
N GLN A 640 -25.04 -2.13 5.28
CA GLN A 640 -24.96 -1.90 3.85
C GLN A 640 -25.54 -3.08 3.06
N HIS A 641 -25.22 -4.32 3.42
CA HIS A 641 -25.80 -5.53 2.82
C HIS A 641 -27.31 -5.58 3.02
N GLU A 642 -27.79 -5.38 4.26
CA GLU A 642 -29.23 -5.37 4.54
C GLU A 642 -29.97 -4.32 3.71
N LYS A 643 -29.46 -3.09 3.66
CA LYS A 643 -30.07 -2.00 2.89
C LYS A 643 -30.00 -2.25 1.39
N TYR A 644 -28.93 -2.89 0.91
CA TYR A 644 -28.78 -3.27 -0.49
C TYR A 644 -29.83 -4.30 -0.91
N GLU A 645 -30.04 -5.35 -0.11
CA GLU A 645 -31.09 -6.34 -0.35
C GLU A 645 -32.49 -5.69 -0.32
N GLN A 646 -32.77 -4.84 0.68
CA GLN A 646 -34.04 -4.11 0.81
C GLN A 646 -34.35 -3.21 -0.39
N SER A 647 -33.34 -2.74 -1.11
CA SER A 647 -33.51 -1.93 -2.32
C SER A 647 -33.92 -2.74 -3.54
N THR A 648 -34.01 -4.07 -3.42
CA THR A 648 -34.46 -4.96 -4.49
C THR A 648 -35.99 -4.94 -4.56
N PRO A 649 -36.59 -4.73 -5.75
CA PRO A 649 -38.04 -4.83 -5.91
C PRO A 649 -38.58 -6.20 -5.47
N GLY A 650 -39.62 -6.19 -4.64
CA GLY A 650 -40.25 -7.43 -4.13
C GLY A 650 -39.43 -8.15 -3.05
N TRP A 651 -38.44 -7.47 -2.45
CA TRP A 651 -37.73 -8.01 -1.30
C TRP A 651 -38.67 -8.21 -0.10
N GLU A 652 -38.58 -9.37 0.52
CA GLU A 652 -39.23 -9.68 1.78
C GLU A 652 -38.22 -10.28 2.76
N PRO A 653 -38.33 -10.01 4.07
CA PRO A 653 -37.54 -10.68 5.09
C PRO A 653 -37.77 -12.21 5.04
N LYS A 654 -36.72 -12.98 4.80
CA LYS A 654 -36.75 -14.45 4.82
C LYS A 654 -35.74 -14.99 5.84
N ASN A 655 -36.11 -16.10 6.50
CA ASN A 655 -35.17 -16.88 7.31
C ASN A 655 -34.55 -17.93 6.40
N ASP A 656 -33.55 -17.51 5.64
CA ASP A 656 -32.88 -18.39 4.69
C ASP A 656 -31.95 -19.37 5.40
N VAL A 657 -31.76 -20.54 4.82
CA VAL A 657 -30.70 -21.46 5.22
C VAL A 657 -29.48 -21.20 4.34
N VAL A 658 -28.36 -20.87 4.97
CA VAL A 658 -27.10 -20.46 4.33
C VAL A 658 -26.02 -21.48 4.64
N LEU A 659 -25.18 -21.82 3.67
CA LEU A 659 -24.02 -22.67 3.91
C LEU A 659 -22.88 -21.91 4.60
N GLY A 660 -22.47 -22.40 5.76
CA GLY A 660 -21.35 -21.92 6.57
C GLY A 660 -19.99 -22.53 6.19
N LEU A 661 -19.58 -22.44 4.92
CA LEU A 661 -18.34 -23.06 4.41
C LEU A 661 -17.14 -22.11 4.38
N LEU A 662 -17.36 -20.82 4.13
CA LEU A 662 -16.25 -19.86 4.03
C LEU A 662 -15.53 -19.73 5.39
N PRO A 663 -14.20 -19.57 5.41
CA PRO A 663 -13.48 -19.57 6.68
C PRO A 663 -13.85 -18.38 7.55
N PHE A 664 -14.21 -18.64 8.82
CA PHE A 664 -14.61 -17.59 9.78
C PHE A 664 -13.45 -16.67 10.18
N TYR A 665 -12.21 -17.12 10.08
CA TYR A 665 -11.03 -16.27 10.32
C TYR A 665 -10.80 -15.23 9.21
N HIS A 666 -11.39 -15.43 8.02
CA HIS A 666 -11.24 -14.55 6.86
C HIS A 666 -12.42 -13.60 6.76
N ILE A 667 -12.18 -12.33 6.38
CA ILE A 667 -13.19 -11.26 6.40
C ILE A 667 -14.50 -11.64 5.67
N TYR A 668 -14.40 -12.39 4.57
CA TYR A 668 -15.56 -12.79 3.78
C TYR A 668 -16.50 -13.72 4.58
N GLY A 669 -15.97 -14.80 5.16
CA GLY A 669 -16.76 -15.69 6.02
C GLY A 669 -17.18 -15.00 7.32
N LEU A 670 -16.31 -14.16 7.87
CA LEU A 670 -16.59 -13.39 9.09
C LEU A 670 -17.81 -12.49 8.92
N ILE A 671 -17.89 -11.70 7.84
CA ILE A 671 -19.04 -10.81 7.66
C ILE A 671 -20.25 -11.59 7.15
N ALA A 672 -20.12 -12.37 6.09
CA ALA A 672 -21.27 -13.00 5.43
C ALA A 672 -21.92 -14.12 6.28
N LEU A 673 -21.15 -14.86 7.08
CA LEU A 673 -21.64 -16.03 7.80
C LEU A 673 -21.74 -15.79 9.31
N VAL A 674 -20.75 -15.15 9.92
CA VAL A 674 -20.72 -14.93 11.37
C VAL A 674 -21.57 -13.74 11.78
N HIS A 675 -21.64 -12.66 11.00
CA HIS A 675 -22.34 -11.43 11.41
C HIS A 675 -23.65 -11.18 10.65
N LEU A 676 -23.69 -11.37 9.33
CA LEU A 676 -24.89 -11.10 8.53
C LEU A 676 -25.99 -12.14 8.75
N SER A 677 -25.66 -13.44 8.76
CA SER A 677 -26.63 -14.51 9.02
C SER A 677 -27.42 -14.34 10.32
N PRO A 678 -26.80 -14.17 11.51
CA PRO A 678 -27.56 -13.98 12.75
C PRO A 678 -28.33 -12.66 12.81
N HIS A 679 -27.83 -11.61 12.16
CA HIS A 679 -28.52 -10.32 12.03
C HIS A 679 -29.83 -10.46 11.24
N GLN A 680 -29.80 -11.23 10.14
CA GLN A 680 -30.96 -11.52 9.31
C GLN A 680 -31.84 -12.66 9.83
N ARG A 681 -31.48 -13.29 10.97
CA ARG A 681 -32.12 -14.50 11.50
C ARG A 681 -32.10 -15.68 10.51
N SER A 682 -31.07 -15.76 9.68
CA SER A 682 -30.81 -16.89 8.79
C SER A 682 -30.10 -18.02 9.54
N THR A 683 -30.45 -19.27 9.22
CA THR A 683 -29.76 -20.45 9.75
C THR A 683 -28.48 -20.70 8.95
N CYS A 684 -27.33 -20.62 9.61
CA CYS A 684 -26.02 -20.92 9.03
C CYS A 684 -25.59 -22.36 9.35
N VAL A 685 -25.60 -23.22 8.34
CA VAL A 685 -25.19 -24.64 8.46
C VAL A 685 -23.69 -24.75 8.23
N ILE A 686 -22.94 -24.93 9.30
CA ILE A 686 -21.48 -24.88 9.31
C ILE A 686 -20.90 -26.17 8.75
N MET A 687 -19.98 -26.01 7.79
CA MET A 687 -19.18 -27.10 7.25
C MET A 687 -17.71 -26.85 7.60
N ALA A 688 -17.18 -27.62 8.56
CA ALA A 688 -15.83 -27.43 9.09
C ALA A 688 -14.73 -27.58 8.04
N LYS A 689 -14.88 -28.53 7.12
CA LYS A 689 -13.93 -28.84 6.05
C LYS A 689 -14.67 -29.19 4.77
N PHE A 690 -14.18 -28.69 3.64
CA PHE A 690 -14.74 -28.99 2.33
C PHE A 690 -14.48 -30.45 1.91
N ASP A 691 -15.55 -31.13 1.53
CA ASP A 691 -15.61 -32.39 0.81
C ASP A 691 -16.81 -32.30 -0.14
N PHE A 692 -16.63 -32.60 -1.42
CA PHE A 692 -17.64 -32.24 -2.42
C PHE A 692 -18.94 -33.05 -2.28
N LYS A 693 -18.84 -34.34 -1.93
CA LYS A 693 -20.03 -35.17 -1.70
C LYS A 693 -20.78 -34.71 -0.45
N THR A 694 -20.05 -34.52 0.65
CA THR A 694 -20.62 -34.02 1.91
C THR A 694 -21.28 -32.65 1.71
N PHE A 695 -20.68 -31.78 0.90
CA PHE A 695 -21.23 -30.49 0.53
C PHE A 695 -22.61 -30.62 -0.14
N LEU A 696 -22.74 -31.50 -1.14
CA LEU A 696 -24.03 -31.77 -1.80
C LEU A 696 -25.05 -32.44 -0.85
N ASP A 697 -24.59 -33.38 -0.02
CA ASP A 697 -25.40 -34.04 1.01
C ASP A 697 -25.99 -33.00 1.98
N LEU A 698 -25.18 -32.05 2.46
CA LEU A 698 -25.62 -30.99 3.37
C LEU A 698 -26.61 -30.01 2.72
N ILE A 699 -26.36 -29.61 1.46
CA ILE A 699 -27.27 -28.73 0.71
C ILE A 699 -28.67 -29.34 0.63
N THR A 700 -28.74 -30.64 0.34
CA THR A 700 -30.01 -31.34 0.19
C THR A 700 -30.64 -31.63 1.56
N LYS A 701 -29.86 -32.15 2.51
CA LYS A 701 -30.32 -32.51 3.87
C LYS A 701 -30.94 -31.33 4.61
N TYR A 702 -30.30 -30.16 4.54
CA TYR A 702 -30.73 -28.96 5.26
C TYR A 702 -31.49 -27.96 4.38
N ARG A 703 -31.78 -28.32 3.12
CA ARG A 703 -32.46 -27.46 2.14
C ARG A 703 -31.82 -26.06 2.03
N ILE A 704 -30.50 -26.02 1.91
CA ILE A 704 -29.73 -24.77 1.88
C ILE A 704 -30.09 -23.96 0.65
N ALA A 705 -30.58 -22.72 0.85
CA ALA A 705 -31.04 -21.83 -0.21
C ALA A 705 -29.95 -20.88 -0.73
N LYS A 706 -29.01 -20.48 0.14
CA LYS A 706 -27.95 -19.51 -0.20
C LYS A 706 -26.57 -20.14 -0.04
N LEU A 707 -25.75 -20.02 -1.07
CA LEU A 707 -24.41 -20.60 -1.10
C LEU A 707 -23.34 -19.52 -1.32
N PRO A 708 -22.77 -18.94 -0.25
CA PRO A 708 -21.57 -18.12 -0.35
C PRO A 708 -20.37 -19.04 -0.65
N LEU A 709 -19.82 -18.93 -1.86
CA LEU A 709 -18.79 -19.80 -2.41
C LEU A 709 -17.61 -18.99 -2.98
N VAL A 710 -16.62 -19.76 -3.44
CA VAL A 710 -15.42 -19.28 -4.15
C VAL A 710 -15.35 -19.97 -5.52
N PRO A 711 -14.68 -19.39 -6.53
CA PRO A 711 -14.75 -19.88 -7.91
C PRO A 711 -14.46 -21.39 -8.10
N PRO A 712 -13.47 -22.01 -7.42
CA PRO A 712 -13.22 -23.45 -7.56
C PRO A 712 -14.43 -24.34 -7.25
N ILE A 713 -15.28 -23.96 -6.31
CA ILE A 713 -16.46 -24.76 -5.92
C ILE A 713 -17.60 -24.54 -6.92
N VAL A 714 -17.74 -23.32 -7.44
CA VAL A 714 -18.71 -23.03 -8.52
C VAL A 714 -18.36 -23.83 -9.78
N ILE A 715 -17.07 -23.96 -10.11
CA ILE A 715 -16.60 -24.81 -11.23
C ILE A 715 -16.97 -26.28 -10.99
N LEU A 716 -16.82 -26.79 -9.76
CA LEU A 716 -17.23 -28.16 -9.43
C LEU A 716 -18.74 -28.36 -9.61
N LEU A 717 -19.56 -27.40 -9.16
CA LEU A 717 -21.02 -27.42 -9.39
C LEU A 717 -21.38 -27.42 -10.89
N ALA A 718 -20.68 -26.60 -11.67
CA ALA A 718 -20.91 -26.47 -13.11
C ALA A 718 -20.46 -27.69 -13.92
N LYS A 719 -19.48 -28.49 -13.44
CA LYS A 719 -18.81 -29.51 -14.28
C LYS A 719 -18.82 -30.94 -13.73
N HIS A 720 -18.95 -31.16 -12.42
CA HIS A 720 -18.81 -32.50 -11.84
C HIS A 720 -20.12 -33.30 -11.91
N ASP A 721 -20.10 -34.52 -12.47
CA ASP A 721 -21.34 -35.27 -12.77
C ASP A 721 -22.13 -35.71 -11.53
N LEU A 722 -21.47 -35.85 -10.38
CA LEU A 722 -22.13 -36.11 -9.10
C LEU A 722 -23.28 -35.13 -8.81
N VAL A 723 -23.20 -33.88 -9.28
CA VAL A 723 -24.25 -32.86 -9.10
C VAL A 723 -25.59 -33.30 -9.67
N LEU A 724 -25.59 -34.07 -10.77
CA LEU A 724 -26.80 -34.57 -11.44
C LEU A 724 -27.57 -35.59 -10.58
N GLN A 725 -26.97 -36.09 -9.48
CA GLN A 725 -27.60 -37.03 -8.56
C GLN A 725 -28.31 -36.34 -7.39
N TYR A 726 -28.26 -35.00 -7.30
CA TYR A 726 -28.81 -34.24 -6.18
C TYR A 726 -29.89 -33.26 -6.67
N ASP A 727 -30.93 -33.06 -5.85
CA ASP A 727 -31.93 -32.03 -6.06
C ASP A 727 -31.45 -30.71 -5.47
N LEU A 728 -31.12 -29.76 -6.36
CA LEU A 728 -30.69 -28.40 -6.00
C LEU A 728 -31.76 -27.35 -6.35
N SER A 729 -33.01 -27.75 -6.61
CA SER A 729 -34.09 -26.85 -7.03
C SER A 729 -34.46 -25.78 -5.99
N HIS A 730 -34.17 -26.04 -4.71
CA HIS A 730 -34.39 -25.09 -3.60
C HIS A 730 -33.23 -24.10 -3.38
N VAL A 731 -32.15 -24.22 -4.15
CA VAL A 731 -31.04 -23.26 -4.10
C VAL A 731 -31.46 -22.02 -4.89
N ASP A 732 -31.63 -20.90 -4.20
CA ASP A 732 -32.03 -19.63 -4.79
C ASP A 732 -30.85 -18.92 -5.47
N SER A 733 -29.69 -18.90 -4.80
CA SER A 733 -28.57 -18.07 -5.25
C SER A 733 -27.22 -18.55 -4.75
N ILE A 734 -26.21 -18.40 -5.59
CA ILE A 734 -24.80 -18.57 -5.24
C ILE A 734 -24.15 -17.18 -5.20
N GLY A 735 -23.51 -16.84 -4.09
CA GLY A 735 -22.67 -15.66 -3.97
C GLY A 735 -21.20 -16.02 -4.18
N CYS A 736 -20.52 -15.44 -5.15
CA CYS A 736 -19.09 -15.69 -5.42
C CYS A 736 -18.28 -14.39 -5.30
N GLY A 737 -17.09 -14.51 -4.71
CA GLY A 737 -16.14 -13.41 -4.58
C GLY A 737 -14.72 -13.93 -4.38
N ALA A 738 -13.82 -13.05 -3.92
CA ALA A 738 -12.40 -13.32 -3.65
C ALA A 738 -11.50 -13.64 -4.86
N ALA A 739 -12.06 -14.07 -5.99
CA ALA A 739 -11.35 -14.23 -7.26
C ALA A 739 -12.33 -14.11 -8.45
N PRO A 740 -11.84 -13.80 -9.67
CA PRO A 740 -12.68 -13.68 -10.85
C PRO A 740 -13.46 -14.97 -11.17
N LEU A 741 -14.72 -14.83 -11.58
CA LEU A 741 -15.54 -15.90 -12.12
C LEU A 741 -15.89 -15.58 -13.58
N THR A 742 -15.68 -16.54 -14.48
CA THR A 742 -15.86 -16.30 -15.93
C THR A 742 -17.32 -16.49 -16.34
N ALA A 743 -17.78 -15.73 -17.32
CA ALA A 743 -19.14 -15.84 -17.88
C ALA A 743 -19.46 -17.27 -18.34
N GLU A 744 -18.47 -18.00 -18.86
CA GLU A 744 -18.65 -19.38 -19.31
C GLU A 744 -18.86 -20.36 -18.16
N THR A 745 -18.23 -20.11 -17.01
CA THR A 745 -18.47 -20.92 -15.81
C THR A 745 -19.89 -20.69 -15.30
N ILE A 746 -20.37 -19.44 -15.38
CA ILE A 746 -21.75 -19.06 -15.03
C ILE A 746 -22.73 -19.73 -15.98
N GLN A 747 -22.47 -19.70 -17.29
CA GLN A 747 -23.30 -20.38 -18.29
C GLN A 747 -23.36 -21.89 -18.06
N ALA A 748 -22.21 -22.55 -17.83
CA ALA A 748 -22.16 -23.99 -17.56
C ALA A 748 -22.89 -24.36 -16.25
N LEU A 749 -22.89 -23.47 -15.26
CA LEU A 749 -23.71 -23.63 -14.05
C LEU A 749 -25.21 -23.53 -14.41
N HIS A 750 -25.62 -22.51 -15.15
CA HIS A 750 -27.03 -22.31 -15.54
C HIS A 750 -27.57 -23.44 -16.43
N GLU A 751 -26.73 -24.10 -17.23
CA GLU A 751 -27.12 -25.30 -18.00
C GLU A 751 -27.59 -26.45 -17.09
N ARG A 752 -27.04 -26.53 -15.87
CA ARG A 752 -27.38 -27.57 -14.88
C ARG A 752 -28.40 -27.10 -13.85
N CYS A 753 -28.31 -25.84 -13.44
CA CYS A 753 -29.08 -25.24 -12.36
C CYS A 753 -29.64 -23.86 -12.81
N PRO A 754 -30.58 -23.83 -13.76
CA PRO A 754 -31.07 -22.58 -14.36
C PRO A 754 -31.83 -21.67 -13.38
N GLN A 755 -32.31 -22.22 -12.26
CA GLN A 755 -33.01 -21.47 -11.21
C GLN A 755 -32.07 -20.64 -10.32
N ILE A 756 -30.78 -20.99 -10.27
CA ILE A 756 -29.83 -20.37 -9.35
C ILE A 756 -29.42 -19.01 -9.89
N ILE A 757 -29.63 -17.95 -9.10
CA ILE A 757 -29.10 -16.63 -9.42
C ILE A 757 -27.63 -16.58 -9.02
N MET A 758 -26.76 -16.41 -10.01
CA MET A 758 -25.33 -16.20 -9.78
C MET A 758 -25.04 -14.75 -9.41
N ARG A 759 -24.66 -14.52 -8.15
CA ARG A 759 -24.30 -13.21 -7.62
C ARG A 759 -22.80 -13.09 -7.44
N GLN A 760 -22.20 -12.06 -8.01
CA GLN A 760 -20.80 -11.71 -7.77
C GLN A 760 -20.69 -10.50 -6.85
N GLY A 761 -19.62 -10.43 -6.09
CA GLY A 761 -19.28 -9.25 -5.30
C GLY A 761 -17.77 -9.07 -5.17
N TYR A 762 -17.36 -7.82 -5.05
CA TYR A 762 -15.96 -7.45 -4.87
C TYR A 762 -15.76 -6.74 -3.53
N GLY A 763 -14.59 -6.99 -2.93
CA GLY A 763 -14.20 -6.48 -1.64
C GLY A 763 -12.84 -7.02 -1.21
N MET A 764 -12.26 -6.38 -0.20
CA MET A 764 -10.97 -6.74 0.39
C MET A 764 -11.05 -6.75 1.92
N THR A 765 -10.00 -7.23 2.59
CA THR A 765 -9.92 -7.18 4.05
C THR A 765 -9.98 -5.74 4.54
N GLU A 766 -9.35 -4.84 3.81
CA GLU A 766 -9.24 -3.41 4.11
C GLU A 766 -10.55 -2.63 3.88
N THR A 767 -11.58 -3.28 3.35
CA THR A 767 -12.93 -2.71 3.20
C THR A 767 -13.96 -3.41 4.07
N ALA A 768 -13.52 -4.17 5.09
CA ALA A 768 -14.38 -5.01 5.94
C ALA A 768 -15.39 -5.82 5.12
N THR A 769 -14.85 -6.45 4.07
CA THR A 769 -15.47 -7.16 2.94
C THR A 769 -16.06 -6.27 1.85
N THR A 770 -17.37 -6.21 1.65
CA THR A 770 -17.94 -6.01 0.31
C THR A 770 -18.11 -4.53 -0.02
N VAL A 771 -17.66 -4.14 -1.20
CA VAL A 771 -17.83 -2.79 -1.78
C VAL A 771 -18.84 -2.79 -2.91
N THR A 772 -18.82 -3.81 -3.76
CA THR A 772 -19.80 -4.00 -4.84
C THR A 772 -20.46 -5.36 -4.75
N GLY A 773 -21.70 -5.45 -5.21
CA GLY A 773 -22.47 -6.69 -5.21
C GLY A 773 -23.50 -6.74 -6.33
N THR A 774 -23.82 -7.93 -6.80
CA THR A 774 -24.83 -8.11 -7.85
C THR A 774 -26.23 -7.83 -7.32
N ARG A 775 -26.96 -6.96 -8.03
CA ARG A 775 -28.39 -6.78 -7.84
C ARG A 775 -29.13 -7.92 -8.53
N VAL A 776 -30.04 -8.59 -7.83
CA VAL A 776 -30.79 -9.70 -8.42
C VAL A 776 -31.72 -9.26 -9.54
N ASP A 777 -32.07 -7.96 -9.57
CA ASP A 777 -32.93 -7.37 -10.59
C ASP A 777 -32.15 -6.70 -11.74
N ASP A 778 -30.82 -6.65 -11.69
CA ASP A 778 -29.94 -6.08 -12.73
C ASP A 778 -28.65 -6.90 -12.80
N VAL A 779 -28.74 -8.11 -13.36
CA VAL A 779 -27.62 -9.06 -13.45
C VAL A 779 -26.87 -8.85 -14.75
N MET A 780 -25.53 -8.76 -14.68
CA MET A 780 -24.65 -8.69 -15.84
C MET A 780 -23.47 -9.65 -15.62
N ASP A 781 -23.37 -10.69 -16.45
CA ASP A 781 -22.33 -11.71 -16.31
C ASP A 781 -20.92 -11.12 -16.44
N GLY A 782 -20.00 -11.61 -15.61
CA GLY A 782 -18.63 -11.08 -15.50
C GLY A 782 -18.51 -9.76 -14.72
N SER A 783 -19.62 -9.07 -14.42
CA SER A 783 -19.60 -7.91 -13.53
C SER A 783 -19.46 -8.34 -12.06
N SER A 784 -18.73 -7.56 -11.28
CA SER A 784 -18.74 -7.65 -9.80
C SER A 784 -19.92 -6.89 -9.17
N GLY A 785 -20.84 -6.37 -9.99
CA GLY A 785 -22.07 -5.71 -9.58
C GLY A 785 -21.92 -4.20 -9.36
N CYS A 786 -22.87 -3.63 -8.64
CA CYS A 786 -22.98 -2.20 -8.36
C CYS A 786 -22.46 -1.87 -6.96
N LEU A 787 -22.15 -0.59 -6.70
CA LEU A 787 -21.74 -0.14 -5.37
C LEU A 787 -22.83 -0.38 -4.31
N LEU A 788 -22.40 -0.87 -3.16
CA LEU A 788 -23.25 -0.95 -1.96
C LEU A 788 -23.50 0.47 -1.39
N PRO A 789 -24.56 0.66 -0.58
CA PRO A 789 -24.86 1.94 0.06
C PRO A 789 -23.67 2.55 0.79
N ASN A 790 -23.65 3.89 0.91
CA ASN A 790 -22.62 4.67 1.62
C ASN A 790 -21.19 4.57 1.06
N HIS A 791 -20.97 3.94 -0.10
CA HIS A 791 -19.67 3.95 -0.77
C HIS A 791 -19.53 5.12 -1.74
N GLU A 792 -18.28 5.47 -2.04
CA GLU A 792 -17.88 6.29 -3.18
C GLU A 792 -16.77 5.52 -3.91
N ALA A 793 -16.70 5.62 -5.24
CA ALA A 793 -15.63 5.01 -6.01
C ALA A 793 -15.12 5.94 -7.12
N LYS A 794 -13.87 5.76 -7.52
CA LYS A 794 -13.26 6.41 -8.70
C LYS A 794 -12.31 5.44 -9.40
N ILE A 795 -12.15 5.62 -10.70
CA ILE A 795 -11.15 4.90 -11.50
C ILE A 795 -10.00 5.88 -11.74
N VAL A 796 -8.78 5.49 -11.39
CA VAL A 796 -7.61 6.36 -11.42
C VAL A 796 -6.52 5.72 -12.26
N ASP A 797 -5.92 6.47 -13.18
CA ASP A 797 -4.77 5.98 -13.92
C ASP A 797 -3.58 5.75 -12.96
N PRO A 798 -3.07 4.51 -12.84
CA PRO A 798 -2.06 4.17 -11.82
C PRO A 798 -0.69 4.80 -12.09
N THR A 799 -0.46 5.38 -13.28
CA THR A 799 0.83 5.97 -13.67
C THR A 799 0.87 7.47 -13.38
N SER A 800 -0.17 8.18 -13.80
CA SER A 800 -0.31 9.62 -13.69
C SER A 800 -1.02 10.07 -12.41
N GLY A 801 -1.75 9.17 -11.74
CA GLY A 801 -2.56 9.47 -10.57
C GLY A 801 -3.81 10.30 -10.87
N LYS A 802 -4.17 10.48 -12.14
CA LYS A 802 -5.33 11.26 -12.58
C LYS A 802 -6.59 10.39 -12.66
N GLU A 803 -7.73 10.98 -12.32
CA GLU A 803 -9.04 10.33 -12.49
C GLU A 803 -9.33 10.08 -13.97
N ILE A 804 -9.85 8.90 -14.27
CA ILE A 804 -10.36 8.52 -15.58
C ILE A 804 -11.84 8.88 -15.62
N LEU A 805 -12.22 9.69 -16.60
CA LEU A 805 -13.56 10.30 -16.71
C LEU A 805 -14.44 9.59 -17.75
N GLU A 806 -13.88 8.65 -18.50
CA GLU A 806 -14.58 7.85 -19.49
C GLU A 806 -14.99 6.48 -18.95
N TYR A 807 -16.23 6.07 -19.22
CA TYR A 807 -16.67 4.68 -19.05
C TYR A 807 -15.86 3.74 -19.96
N ASP A 808 -15.88 2.44 -19.65
CA ASP A 808 -15.16 1.38 -20.38
C ASP A 808 -13.63 1.54 -20.43
N THR A 809 -13.05 2.51 -19.72
CA THR A 809 -11.61 2.73 -19.65
C THR A 809 -11.03 2.09 -18.37
N PRO A 810 -10.06 1.16 -18.48
CA PRO A 810 -9.42 0.54 -17.32
C PRO A 810 -8.54 1.52 -16.52
N GLY A 811 -8.57 1.39 -15.19
CA GLY A 811 -7.66 2.04 -14.27
C GLY A 811 -7.74 1.42 -12.88
N GLU A 812 -6.99 1.94 -11.92
CA GLU A 812 -7.05 1.48 -10.53
C GLU A 812 -8.37 1.89 -9.87
N LEU A 813 -9.07 0.94 -9.27
CA LEU A 813 -10.26 1.21 -8.47
C LEU A 813 -9.86 1.81 -7.12
N TRP A 814 -10.33 3.01 -6.81
CA TRP A 814 -10.22 3.58 -5.47
C TRP A 814 -11.62 3.69 -4.86
N VAL A 815 -11.75 3.31 -3.59
CA VAL A 815 -13.07 3.27 -2.92
C VAL A 815 -13.02 3.95 -1.57
N LYS A 816 -14.14 4.49 -1.13
CA LYS A 816 -14.31 5.12 0.18
C LYS A 816 -15.65 4.70 0.76
N GLY A 817 -15.72 4.49 2.07
CA GLY A 817 -16.95 4.05 2.71
C GLY A 817 -16.78 3.85 4.22
N PRO A 818 -17.89 3.74 4.98
CA PRO A 818 -17.85 3.59 6.44
C PRO A 818 -17.26 2.24 6.91
N ASN A 819 -17.28 1.23 6.05
CA ASN A 819 -16.68 -0.08 6.23
C ASN A 819 -15.17 -0.13 5.90
N VAL A 820 -14.58 0.94 5.34
CA VAL A 820 -13.12 1.04 5.16
C VAL A 820 -12.45 1.04 6.52
N VAL A 821 -11.46 0.16 6.67
CA VAL A 821 -10.80 -0.16 7.94
C VAL A 821 -9.96 1.00 8.48
N MET A 822 -9.48 0.85 9.73
CA MET A 822 -8.70 1.88 10.40
C MET A 822 -7.27 2.03 9.85
N GLY A 823 -6.72 0.95 9.28
CA GLY A 823 -5.35 0.86 8.79
C GLY A 823 -4.73 -0.51 9.08
N TYR A 824 -3.42 -0.59 8.91
CA TYR A 824 -2.61 -1.77 9.22
C TYR A 824 -1.96 -1.65 10.61
N LEU A 825 -2.00 -2.74 11.36
CA LEU A 825 -1.36 -2.85 12.67
C LEU A 825 0.15 -2.66 12.52
N ASN A 826 0.71 -1.71 13.28
CA ASN A 826 2.15 -1.42 13.34
C ASN A 826 2.81 -1.19 11.97
N ASN A 827 2.07 -0.72 10.95
CA ASN A 827 2.59 -0.61 9.58
C ASN A 827 2.21 0.71 8.89
N PRO A 828 2.72 1.86 9.38
CA PRO A 828 2.42 3.18 8.80
C PRO A 828 2.87 3.32 7.35
N LYS A 829 3.88 2.54 6.92
CA LYS A 829 4.29 2.49 5.52
C LYS A 829 3.20 1.89 4.63
N ALA A 830 2.65 0.74 5.02
CA ALA A 830 1.55 0.15 4.28
C ALA A 830 0.32 1.06 4.28
N ASP A 831 0.07 1.79 5.38
CA ASP A 831 -1.02 2.76 5.43
C ASP A 831 -0.83 3.89 4.42
N ALA A 832 0.34 4.53 4.38
CA ALA A 832 0.64 5.61 3.45
C ALA A 832 0.59 5.17 1.98
N GLU A 833 0.92 3.91 1.69
CA GLU A 833 0.82 3.33 0.35
C GLU A 833 -0.63 3.03 -0.08
N THR A 834 -1.51 2.73 0.89
CA THR A 834 -2.85 2.15 0.65
C THR A 834 -3.97 3.17 0.80
N PHE A 835 -3.90 4.05 1.81
CA PHE A 835 -4.94 5.03 2.11
C PHE A 835 -4.51 6.42 1.64
N THR A 836 -5.44 7.14 1.04
CA THR A 836 -5.23 8.48 0.53
C THR A 836 -5.69 9.53 1.56
N PRO A 837 -5.12 10.75 1.53
CA PRO A 837 -5.53 11.82 2.46
C PRO A 837 -7.02 12.21 2.38
N ASP A 838 -7.65 12.06 1.21
CA ASP A 838 -9.07 12.31 0.97
C ASP A 838 -9.99 11.15 1.42
N GLY A 839 -9.40 10.10 2.02
CA GLY A 839 -10.12 8.99 2.66
C GLY A 839 -10.49 7.84 1.73
N PHE A 840 -9.94 7.79 0.52
CA PHE A 840 -10.06 6.61 -0.35
C PHE A 840 -8.99 5.58 -0.01
N ILE A 841 -9.30 4.32 -0.29
CA ILE A 841 -8.32 3.23 -0.34
C ILE A 841 -8.03 2.91 -1.80
N LYS A 842 -6.73 2.83 -2.13
CA LYS A 842 -6.22 2.31 -3.41
C LYS A 842 -6.29 0.79 -3.33
N THR A 843 -7.13 0.18 -4.16
CA THR A 843 -7.36 -1.26 -4.07
C THR A 843 -6.19 -2.09 -4.61
N GLY A 844 -5.36 -1.51 -5.49
CA GLY A 844 -4.35 -2.25 -6.26
C GLY A 844 -4.96 -3.16 -7.35
N ASP A 845 -6.27 -3.06 -7.59
CA ASP A 845 -7.00 -3.82 -8.59
C ASP A 845 -7.40 -2.89 -9.76
N GLU A 846 -7.11 -3.34 -10.98
CA GLU A 846 -7.56 -2.67 -12.19
C GLU A 846 -9.04 -2.97 -12.40
N ALA A 847 -9.84 -1.93 -12.62
CA ALA A 847 -11.25 -2.03 -12.89
C ALA A 847 -11.69 -1.05 -13.97
N LEU A 848 -12.87 -1.30 -14.50
CA LEU A 848 -13.60 -0.39 -15.38
C LEU A 848 -15.09 -0.40 -15.02
N VAL A 849 -15.80 0.63 -15.44
CA VAL A 849 -17.24 0.76 -15.21
C VAL A 849 -17.98 0.71 -16.53
N LYS A 850 -19.05 -0.09 -16.58
CA LYS A 850 -19.98 -0.19 -17.73
C LYS A 850 -21.40 0.05 -17.28
N PHE A 851 -22.29 0.35 -18.22
CA PHE A 851 -23.72 0.35 -17.95
C PHE A 851 -24.30 -1.07 -18.08
N GLY A 852 -25.03 -1.50 -17.06
CA GLY A 852 -25.80 -2.74 -17.06
C GLY A 852 -27.09 -2.64 -17.86
N PRO A 853 -27.84 -3.75 -17.98
CA PRO A 853 -29.10 -3.82 -18.71
C PRO A 853 -30.15 -2.78 -18.30
N LYS A 854 -30.20 -2.38 -17.02
CA LYS A 854 -31.10 -1.30 -16.55
C LYS A 854 -30.48 0.09 -16.52
N GLY A 855 -29.32 0.28 -17.14
CA GLY A 855 -28.62 1.57 -17.16
C GLY A 855 -28.01 1.98 -15.82
N THR A 856 -27.72 1.01 -14.94
CA THR A 856 -26.96 1.24 -13.71
C THR A 856 -25.47 1.00 -13.93
N GLU A 857 -24.61 1.61 -13.12
CA GLU A 857 -23.17 1.40 -13.19
C GLU A 857 -22.75 0.04 -12.61
N HIS A 858 -22.05 -0.74 -13.42
CA HIS A 858 -21.52 -2.06 -13.12
C HIS A 858 -20.00 -2.03 -13.13
N PHE A 859 -19.40 -2.50 -12.05
CA PHE A 859 -17.95 -2.57 -11.89
C PHE A 859 -17.44 -3.92 -12.41
N PHE A 860 -16.39 -3.88 -13.21
CA PHE A 860 -15.68 -5.05 -13.71
C PHE A 860 -14.25 -5.01 -13.18
N ILE A 861 -13.89 -6.01 -12.40
CA ILE A 861 -12.53 -6.17 -11.89
C ILE A 861 -11.75 -6.96 -12.95
N VAL A 862 -10.73 -6.34 -13.53
CA VAL A 862 -9.94 -6.89 -14.62
C VAL A 862 -8.91 -7.87 -14.07
N ASP A 863 -7.97 -7.37 -13.25
CA ASP A 863 -6.99 -8.17 -12.53
C ASP A 863 -6.27 -7.28 -11.49
N ARG A 864 -5.34 -7.85 -10.73
CA ARG A 864 -4.44 -7.07 -9.88
C ARG A 864 -3.38 -6.39 -10.71
N ILE A 865 -3.18 -5.10 -10.48
CA ILE A 865 -2.16 -4.29 -11.17
C ILE A 865 -0.77 -4.92 -11.06
N LYS A 866 -0.44 -5.53 -9.91
CA LYS A 866 0.84 -6.20 -9.67
C LYS A 866 0.96 -7.58 -10.32
N GLU A 867 -0.15 -8.20 -10.71
CA GLU A 867 -0.18 -9.52 -11.37
C GLU A 867 -0.27 -9.40 -12.90
N LEU A 868 -0.56 -8.22 -13.44
CA LEU A 868 -0.55 -7.93 -14.88
C LEU A 868 0.83 -8.21 -15.49
N ILE A 869 0.83 -8.99 -16.58
CA ILE A 869 2.03 -9.38 -17.31
C ILE A 869 2.37 -8.25 -18.29
N LYS A 870 3.60 -7.74 -18.19
CA LYS A 870 4.06 -6.61 -19.02
C LYS A 870 4.73 -7.12 -20.28
N VAL A 871 4.02 -7.07 -21.41
CA VAL A 871 4.50 -7.53 -22.71
C VAL A 871 4.70 -6.32 -23.62
N LYS A 872 5.95 -5.90 -23.84
CA LYS A 872 6.31 -4.74 -24.67
C LYS A 872 5.57 -3.45 -24.26
N GLY A 873 5.46 -3.22 -22.96
CA GLY A 873 4.74 -2.06 -22.40
C GLY A 873 3.21 -2.19 -22.39
N MET A 874 2.65 -3.22 -23.02
CA MET A 874 1.22 -3.56 -22.89
C MET A 874 0.99 -4.44 -21.67
N GLN A 875 -0.17 -4.26 -21.02
CA GLN A 875 -0.56 -5.06 -19.86
C GLN A 875 -1.45 -6.21 -20.30
N VAL A 876 -1.13 -7.41 -19.86
CA VAL A 876 -1.88 -8.64 -20.14
C VAL A 876 -2.38 -9.20 -18.82
N ALA A 877 -3.70 -9.28 -18.66
CA ALA A 877 -4.32 -9.89 -17.50
C ALA A 877 -4.20 -11.42 -17.54
N PRO A 878 -3.52 -12.06 -16.57
CA PRO A 878 -3.55 -13.51 -16.42
C PRO A 878 -4.96 -14.09 -16.41
N ALA A 879 -5.90 -13.47 -15.68
CA ALA A 879 -7.26 -13.98 -15.52
C ALA A 879 -8.01 -14.11 -16.86
N GLU A 880 -7.76 -13.19 -17.80
CA GLU A 880 -8.35 -13.26 -19.14
C GLU A 880 -7.89 -14.51 -19.91
N LEU A 881 -6.59 -14.84 -19.81
CA LEU A 881 -6.01 -16.00 -20.48
C LEU A 881 -6.38 -17.31 -19.80
N GLU A 882 -6.45 -17.31 -18.47
CA GLU A 882 -6.92 -18.43 -17.66
C GLU A 882 -8.37 -18.78 -18.02
N GLY A 883 -9.25 -17.77 -18.08
CA GLY A 883 -10.64 -17.96 -18.49
C GLY A 883 -10.77 -18.52 -19.91
N HIS A 884 -9.93 -18.07 -20.85
CA HIS A 884 -9.92 -18.60 -22.21
C HIS A 884 -9.41 -20.04 -22.30
N LEU A 885 -8.38 -20.39 -21.51
CA LEU A 885 -7.85 -21.76 -21.45
C LEU A 885 -8.86 -22.74 -20.86
N LEU A 886 -9.63 -22.32 -19.85
CA LEU A 886 -10.68 -23.14 -19.23
C LEU A 886 -11.82 -23.52 -20.19
N LYS A 887 -11.93 -22.86 -21.36
CA LYS A 887 -12.86 -23.23 -22.45
C LYS A 887 -12.40 -24.45 -23.23
N HIS A 888 -11.12 -24.80 -23.17
CA HIS A 888 -10.59 -25.92 -23.91
C HIS A 888 -11.07 -27.25 -23.32
N HIS A 889 -11.62 -28.14 -24.15
CA HIS A 889 -12.30 -29.37 -23.69
C HIS A 889 -11.43 -30.29 -22.81
N LYS A 890 -10.10 -30.25 -22.96
CA LYS A 890 -9.13 -31.03 -22.18
C LYS A 890 -8.67 -30.40 -20.86
N VAL A 891 -8.89 -29.09 -20.66
CA VAL A 891 -8.38 -28.33 -19.51
C VAL A 891 -9.36 -28.41 -18.34
N ALA A 892 -8.86 -28.78 -17.15
CA ALA A 892 -9.60 -28.81 -15.90
C ALA A 892 -9.39 -27.52 -15.08
N ASP A 893 -8.15 -27.02 -15.04
CA ASP A 893 -7.76 -25.82 -14.30
C ASP A 893 -6.57 -25.13 -15.01
N ALA A 894 -6.40 -23.83 -14.83
CA ALA A 894 -5.31 -23.09 -15.47
C ALA A 894 -4.81 -21.92 -14.62
N ALA A 895 -3.51 -21.66 -14.69
CA ALA A 895 -2.85 -20.49 -14.15
C ALA A 895 -1.91 -19.89 -15.20
N VAL A 896 -1.85 -18.57 -15.33
CA VAL A 896 -0.94 -17.89 -16.25
C VAL A 896 0.06 -17.04 -15.47
N ILE A 897 1.34 -17.23 -15.72
CA ILE A 897 2.43 -16.52 -15.04
C ILE A 897 3.29 -15.73 -16.02
N PRO A 898 3.88 -14.61 -15.59
CA PRO A 898 4.90 -13.92 -16.37
C PRO A 898 6.20 -14.74 -16.38
N ILE A 899 6.83 -14.84 -17.55
CA ILE A 899 8.19 -15.34 -17.74
C ILE A 899 9.01 -14.23 -18.35
N TYR A 900 10.28 -14.10 -17.93
CA TYR A 900 11.19 -13.14 -18.55
C TYR A 900 11.44 -13.49 -20.02
N ASP A 901 11.24 -12.51 -20.90
CA ASP A 901 11.59 -12.59 -22.32
C ASP A 901 12.48 -11.39 -22.67
N PRO A 902 13.73 -11.59 -23.13
CA PRO A 902 14.67 -10.51 -23.41
C PRO A 902 14.16 -9.43 -24.36
N TYR A 903 13.19 -9.75 -25.23
CA TYR A 903 12.65 -8.85 -26.24
C TYR A 903 11.32 -8.20 -25.85
N SER A 904 10.59 -8.79 -24.92
CA SER A 904 9.24 -8.36 -24.55
C SER A 904 9.11 -7.94 -23.08
N ASP A 905 10.23 -7.95 -22.33
CA ASP A 905 10.31 -7.91 -20.86
C ASP A 905 9.68 -9.16 -20.22
N GLN A 906 8.36 -9.32 -20.40
CA GLN A 906 7.66 -10.54 -19.99
C GLN A 906 6.86 -11.14 -21.14
N VAL A 907 6.60 -12.43 -21.03
CA VAL A 907 5.62 -13.15 -21.84
C VAL A 907 4.75 -14.06 -20.97
N PRO A 908 3.49 -14.30 -21.36
CA PRO A 908 2.62 -15.25 -20.66
C PRO A 908 3.08 -16.70 -20.83
N LYS A 909 3.16 -17.46 -19.73
CA LYS A 909 3.25 -18.94 -19.71
C LYS A 909 2.04 -19.50 -18.98
N ALA A 910 1.42 -20.53 -19.55
CA ALA A 910 0.32 -21.23 -18.88
C ALA A 910 0.83 -22.43 -18.08
N ILE A 911 0.21 -22.68 -16.94
CA ILE A 911 0.34 -23.88 -16.13
C ILE A 911 -1.04 -24.50 -16.06
N VAL A 912 -1.19 -25.72 -16.56
CA VAL A 912 -2.47 -26.35 -16.90
C VAL A 912 -2.64 -27.65 -16.14
N VAL A 913 -3.83 -27.85 -15.58
CA VAL A 913 -4.29 -29.15 -15.07
C VAL A 913 -5.23 -29.74 -16.10
N LEU A 914 -4.98 -30.99 -16.49
CA LEU A 914 -5.81 -31.71 -17.46
C LEU A 914 -6.95 -32.44 -16.76
N LYS A 915 -8.03 -32.70 -17.49
CA LYS A 915 -9.07 -33.61 -17.00
C LYS A 915 -8.51 -35.04 -16.96
N PRO A 916 -8.92 -35.88 -15.99
CA PRO A 916 -8.34 -37.21 -15.79
C PRO A 916 -8.29 -38.09 -17.05
N GLN A 917 -9.31 -38.03 -17.90
CA GLN A 917 -9.37 -38.80 -19.15
C GLN A 917 -8.31 -38.42 -20.19
N PHE A 918 -7.68 -37.25 -20.06
CA PHE A 918 -6.64 -36.74 -20.98
C PHE A 918 -5.26 -36.68 -20.30
N ALA A 919 -5.11 -37.24 -19.10
CA ALA A 919 -3.85 -37.19 -18.33
C ALA A 919 -2.67 -37.88 -19.04
N ASN A 920 -2.95 -38.78 -19.99
CA ASN A 920 -1.95 -39.54 -20.75
C ASN A 920 -1.74 -39.04 -22.18
N ASP A 921 -2.38 -37.93 -22.58
CA ASP A 921 -2.13 -37.35 -23.90
C ASP A 921 -0.68 -36.84 -24.03
N ASP A 922 -0.14 -36.78 -25.26
CA ASP A 922 1.21 -36.27 -25.51
C ASP A 922 1.35 -34.79 -25.09
N PRO A 923 2.21 -34.46 -24.10
CA PRO A 923 2.35 -33.09 -23.60
C PRO A 923 2.79 -32.08 -24.67
N LYS A 924 3.64 -32.49 -25.63
CA LYS A 924 4.11 -31.57 -26.69
C LYS A 924 3.01 -31.24 -27.68
N ALA A 925 2.23 -32.23 -28.10
CA ALA A 925 1.06 -32.01 -28.93
C ALA A 925 0.05 -31.08 -28.23
N LEU A 926 -0.23 -31.30 -26.94
CA LEU A 926 -1.14 -30.44 -26.18
C LEU A 926 -0.63 -29.02 -25.99
N GLU A 927 0.67 -28.83 -25.76
CA GLU A 927 1.24 -27.48 -25.64
C GLU A 927 0.99 -26.67 -26.93
N ASN A 928 1.17 -27.28 -28.10
CA ASN A 928 0.91 -26.63 -29.38
C ASN A 928 -0.60 -26.38 -29.58
N GLU A 929 -1.44 -27.38 -29.30
CA GLU A 929 -2.91 -27.28 -29.35
C GLU A 929 -3.40 -26.07 -28.52
N LEU A 930 -2.91 -25.92 -27.29
CA LEU A 930 -3.30 -24.83 -26.39
C LEU A 930 -2.73 -23.46 -26.81
N LYS A 931 -1.51 -23.40 -27.35
CA LYS A 931 -0.95 -22.16 -27.91
C LYS A 931 -1.78 -21.67 -29.11
N GLU A 932 -2.18 -22.57 -30.00
CA GLU A 932 -3.04 -22.26 -31.15
C GLU A 932 -4.45 -21.86 -30.70
N TRP A 933 -5.02 -22.55 -29.73
CA TRP A 933 -6.30 -22.21 -29.11
C TRP A 933 -6.35 -20.77 -28.60
N VAL A 934 -5.29 -20.32 -27.91
CA VAL A 934 -5.18 -18.93 -27.44
C VAL A 934 -4.93 -17.98 -28.61
N ALA A 935 -4.04 -18.32 -29.54
CA ALA A 935 -3.67 -17.46 -30.66
C ALA A 935 -4.82 -17.17 -31.64
N LYS A 936 -5.83 -18.05 -31.71
CA LYS A 936 -7.03 -17.90 -32.53
C LYS A 936 -7.90 -16.72 -32.12
N GLU A 937 -8.00 -16.44 -30.82
CA GLU A 937 -8.91 -15.42 -30.27
C GLU A 937 -8.20 -14.25 -29.60
N LYS A 938 -6.93 -14.39 -29.25
CA LYS A 938 -6.19 -13.39 -28.47
C LYS A 938 -5.13 -12.66 -29.30
N ALA A 939 -5.00 -11.36 -29.03
CA ALA A 939 -4.04 -10.48 -29.69
C ALA A 939 -2.59 -10.97 -29.52
N PRO A 940 -1.65 -10.64 -30.43
CA PRO A 940 -0.29 -11.18 -30.43
C PRO A 940 0.50 -11.05 -29.12
N HIS A 941 0.29 -9.95 -28.37
CA HIS A 941 0.95 -9.70 -27.09
C HIS A 941 0.39 -10.54 -25.94
N LYS A 942 -0.81 -11.12 -26.08
CA LYS A 942 -1.45 -11.99 -25.07
C LYS A 942 -1.16 -13.49 -25.29
N ARG A 943 -0.45 -13.86 -26.36
CA ARG A 943 -0.19 -15.26 -26.71
C ARG A 943 0.79 -15.92 -25.73
N LEU A 944 0.65 -17.23 -25.52
CA LEU A 944 1.45 -18.04 -24.59
C LEU A 944 2.88 -18.31 -25.07
N LYS A 945 3.66 -17.26 -25.33
CA LYS A 945 5.05 -17.37 -25.80
C LYS A 945 5.98 -17.99 -24.76
N GLY A 946 5.65 -17.88 -23.47
CA GLY A 946 6.40 -18.51 -22.38
C GLY A 946 6.18 -20.02 -22.25
N GLY A 947 5.30 -20.61 -23.07
CA GLY A 947 5.04 -22.04 -23.10
C GLY A 947 3.81 -22.49 -22.30
N VAL A 948 3.62 -23.81 -22.24
CA VAL A 948 2.62 -24.47 -21.40
C VAL A 948 3.30 -25.54 -20.53
N GLU A 949 3.04 -25.54 -19.23
CA GLU A 949 3.49 -26.55 -18.27
C GLU A 949 2.28 -27.31 -17.72
N PHE A 950 2.37 -28.63 -17.60
CA PHE A 950 1.28 -29.46 -17.06
C PHE A 950 1.55 -29.83 -15.60
N ARG A 951 0.49 -29.86 -14.78
CA ARG A 951 0.54 -30.25 -13.36
C ARG A 951 -0.73 -31.00 -12.96
N ASP A 952 -0.63 -31.72 -11.83
CA ASP A 952 -1.78 -32.39 -11.23
C ASP A 952 -2.70 -31.41 -10.48
N VAL A 953 -2.13 -30.42 -9.79
CA VAL A 953 -2.86 -29.44 -8.96
C VAL A 953 -2.19 -28.07 -9.00
N LEU A 954 -3.00 -26.99 -8.98
CA LEU A 954 -2.54 -25.62 -8.82
C LEU A 954 -2.56 -25.17 -7.34
N PRO A 955 -1.56 -24.41 -6.87
CA PRO A 955 -1.52 -23.94 -5.49
C PRO A 955 -2.58 -22.85 -5.27
N LYS A 956 -3.55 -23.09 -4.39
CA LYS A 956 -4.63 -22.16 -4.05
C LYS A 956 -4.68 -21.95 -2.53
N SER A 957 -5.11 -20.76 -2.08
CA SER A 957 -5.41 -20.50 -0.67
C SER A 957 -6.67 -21.29 -0.24
N PRO A 958 -6.93 -21.43 1.07
CA PRO A 958 -8.21 -21.96 1.55
C PRO A 958 -9.44 -21.16 1.11
N SER A 959 -9.27 -19.87 0.80
CA SER A 959 -10.30 -19.02 0.17
C SER A 959 -10.41 -19.20 -1.36
N GLY A 960 -9.78 -20.24 -1.93
CA GLY A 960 -9.85 -20.56 -3.35
C GLY A 960 -9.02 -19.66 -4.28
N LYS A 961 -8.28 -18.69 -3.72
CA LYS A 961 -7.46 -17.75 -4.48
C LYS A 961 -6.18 -18.42 -4.98
N LEU A 962 -5.89 -18.31 -6.26
CA LEU A 962 -4.67 -18.82 -6.86
C LEU A 962 -3.42 -18.16 -6.23
N LEU A 963 -2.47 -18.97 -5.77
CA LEU A 963 -1.22 -18.50 -5.18
C LEU A 963 -0.15 -18.33 -6.27
N ARG A 964 -0.40 -17.44 -7.23
CA ARG A 964 0.46 -17.17 -8.39
C ARG A 964 1.92 -16.92 -8.02
N ARG A 965 2.16 -16.24 -6.90
CA ARG A 965 3.50 -15.99 -6.35
C ARG A 965 4.34 -17.27 -6.19
N VAL A 966 3.71 -18.37 -5.79
CA VAL A 966 4.38 -19.65 -5.55
C VAL A 966 4.85 -20.22 -6.88
N LEU A 967 3.97 -20.18 -7.89
CA LEU A 967 4.29 -20.60 -9.26
C LEU A 967 5.42 -19.77 -9.88
N VAL A 968 5.40 -18.45 -9.70
CA VAL A 968 6.48 -17.56 -10.17
C VAL A 968 7.79 -17.84 -9.45
N GLN A 969 7.76 -18.05 -8.13
CA GLN A 969 8.97 -18.32 -7.34
C GLN A 969 9.61 -19.67 -7.73
N GLU A 970 8.80 -20.71 -7.88
CA GLU A 970 9.26 -22.02 -8.37
C GLU A 970 9.89 -21.91 -9.75
N GLN A 971 9.26 -21.14 -10.65
CA GLN A 971 9.78 -20.93 -12.00
C GLN A 971 11.13 -20.19 -11.98
N LYS A 972 11.28 -19.15 -11.14
CA LYS A 972 12.56 -18.46 -10.94
C LYS A 972 13.65 -19.40 -10.42
N GLU A 973 13.31 -20.29 -9.49
CA GLU A 973 14.27 -21.28 -8.98
C GLU A 973 14.64 -22.31 -10.06
N LYS A 974 13.69 -22.78 -10.88
CA LYS A 974 13.96 -23.64 -12.05
C LYS A 974 14.92 -22.97 -13.04
N GLU A 975 14.73 -21.68 -13.33
CA GLU A 975 15.60 -20.89 -14.21
C GLU A 975 16.99 -20.70 -13.59
N ARG A 976 17.08 -20.46 -12.28
CA ARG A 976 18.35 -20.36 -11.55
C ARG A 976 19.13 -21.66 -11.56
N VAL A 977 18.47 -22.80 -11.41
CA VAL A 977 19.12 -24.13 -11.48
C VAL A 977 19.58 -24.42 -12.91
N LYS A 978 18.78 -24.10 -13.92
CA LYS A 978 19.19 -24.23 -15.35
C LYS A 978 20.34 -23.31 -15.73
N ALA A 979 20.46 -22.13 -15.14
CA ALA A 979 21.57 -21.20 -15.40
C ALA A 979 22.88 -21.61 -14.69
N LYS A 980 22.82 -22.57 -13.76
CA LYS A 980 23.99 -23.13 -13.05
C LYS A 980 24.50 -24.45 -13.65
N LEU A 981 23.69 -25.11 -14.47
CA LEU A 981 24.03 -26.28 -15.29
C LEU A 981 24.52 -25.81 -16.66
#